data_AF-A0A140DZY3-F1
#
_entry.id   AF-A0A140DZY3-F1
#
_cell.length_a   1.000
_cell.length_b   1.000
_cell.length_c   1.000
_cell.angle_alpha   90.00
_cell.angle_beta   90.00
_cell.angle_gamma   90.00
#
_symmetry.space_group_name_H-M   'P 1'
#
loop_
_entity.id
_entity.type
_entity.pdbx_description
1 polymer ?
#
loop_
_entity_poly.entity_id
_entity_poly.type
_entity_poly.pdbx_seq_one_letter_code
_entity_poly.pdbx_strand_id
1 'polypeptide(L)'
;MEKRANPRFSVGPAELLRQHDGPLTRDLLRTPGRFGLGQLPARLAPDATARVVCGYCSTGCRLVAHLRAGEAVNLSPDPQYPVNLGMACPKGWQALAPLEANDRLQTPLLRNDAGRLEPVSWPVALQQFASRFRAIAERDGPEAMAFLSTGQIPTEEMVFLGALAKFGMGMVHGDGNTRQCMATAAVAYKEAFGFDAPPYSYADFEESDVIVLVGSNLCIAHPILWERICRNRRRPEIVVVDPRRTETAMAATQHYAIRPKSDLLFFYAIANVLLEQGWIDHDFVVAHTEGLDGFRRHVEPFTPEAVAPAVGLEPGRIRHLAETIGRGERVSFWWTMGVNQGHEAVRTAQALINLALLTGNMGGPGTGANSITGQCNAMGSRLFSNTTCLFGGRDFEKSDDRAEVARILGIDPARIPSRPSLAYDQILEAVRAGRIRALWVVATNTAHSWIHQNEARETLRKLEVLVVQDLYATTETAQLAHLVLPAAGWGEKDGTFINSERRIGTIRKLRRAPGQALADFHIFRLVADAWGCGDLFAAWQTPEDVFRSMQELSRGQPCDITGIDGYRMLEAEGGVQWPLQEGEPLAARERRLFADGRFFRDSGRARFCFESPRALPEAPDTDFPFVLLTGRGSSSQWHTETRTAKSPVLRKLYRAGCWVEIHPKDAERLEIEPETMVRVVSRRGALEARALLRETVHEGEIFIPMHAATTNRLTDAQFDPYSRQPAYKHCAVRVERLRPEKGPSQSPREAP
;
A
#
# COMPACT_ATOMS: atom_id res chain seq x y z
N MET A 1 -20.75 21.86 -72.06
CA MET A 1 -21.87 22.41 -71.27
C MET A 1 -22.87 21.30 -71.06
N GLU A 2 -23.05 20.83 -69.83
CA GLU A 2 -24.34 20.55 -69.16
C GLU A 2 -24.10 19.74 -67.87
N LYS A 3 -24.85 20.13 -66.83
CA LYS A 3 -24.77 19.68 -65.44
C LYS A 3 -25.23 18.23 -65.27
N ARG A 4 -24.63 17.48 -64.34
CA ARG A 4 -25.37 16.54 -63.46
C ARG A 4 -24.82 16.51 -62.03
N ALA A 5 -25.75 16.28 -61.12
CA ALA A 5 -25.75 16.56 -59.69
C ALA A 5 -24.75 15.77 -58.84
N ASN A 6 -24.36 16.41 -57.74
CA ASN A 6 -23.59 15.88 -56.63
C ASN A 6 -24.55 15.33 -55.55
N PRO A 7 -24.46 14.07 -55.09
CA PRO A 7 -25.16 13.65 -53.88
C PRO A 7 -24.26 13.87 -52.66
N ARG A 8 -24.74 14.75 -51.78
CA ARG A 8 -24.24 14.92 -50.40
C ARG A 8 -24.39 13.60 -49.64
N PHE A 9 -23.30 13.07 -49.08
CA PHE A 9 -23.38 12.16 -47.94
C PHE A 9 -23.41 13.01 -46.67
N SER A 10 -24.53 12.93 -45.96
CA SER A 10 -24.73 13.53 -44.65
C SER A 10 -23.98 12.71 -43.60
N VAL A 11 -22.96 13.30 -42.99
CA VAL A 11 -22.26 12.73 -41.82
C VAL A 11 -23.04 13.12 -40.57
N GLY A 12 -23.48 12.12 -39.80
CA GLY A 12 -24.21 12.32 -38.54
C GLY A 12 -23.28 12.61 -37.35
N PRO A 13 -23.82 13.09 -36.21
CA PRO A 13 -23.02 13.51 -35.04
C PRO A 13 -22.21 12.41 -34.35
N ALA A 14 -22.41 11.14 -34.69
CA ALA A 14 -21.77 9.99 -34.07
C ALA A 14 -20.33 9.73 -34.54
N GLU A 15 -19.92 10.27 -35.70
CA GLU A 15 -18.56 10.07 -36.23
C GLU A 15 -17.51 11.05 -35.68
N LEU A 16 -17.94 12.11 -34.98
CA LEU A 16 -17.04 13.08 -34.33
C LEU A 16 -16.31 12.54 -33.09
N LEU A 17 -16.68 11.35 -32.60
CA LEU A 17 -16.15 10.75 -31.37
C LEU A 17 -15.22 9.54 -31.59
N ARG A 18 -14.99 9.11 -32.83
CA ARG A 18 -14.06 8.03 -33.16
C ARG A 18 -13.07 8.47 -34.23
N GLN A 19 -11.78 8.42 -33.90
CA GLN A 19 -10.73 8.61 -34.89
C GLN A 19 -10.56 7.28 -35.65
N HIS A 20 -11.08 7.23 -36.88
CA HIS A 20 -10.99 6.07 -37.78
C HIS A 20 -9.66 6.02 -38.57
N ASP A 21 -8.77 6.98 -38.33
CA ASP A 21 -7.48 7.09 -38.99
C ASP A 21 -6.36 7.45 -38.02
N GLY A 22 -5.18 6.89 -38.29
CA GLY A 22 -4.01 6.99 -37.44
C GLY A 22 -3.02 5.90 -37.86
N PRO A 23 -1.73 6.01 -37.52
CA PRO A 23 -0.74 5.01 -37.96
C PRO A 23 -1.13 3.59 -37.55
N LEU A 24 -1.65 3.41 -36.33
CA LEU A 24 -2.17 2.13 -35.85
C LEU A 24 -3.41 1.69 -36.62
N THR A 25 -4.41 2.57 -36.80
CA THR A 25 -5.66 2.24 -37.50
C THR A 25 -5.42 1.91 -38.98
N ARG A 26 -4.49 2.60 -39.64
CA ARG A 26 -4.08 2.33 -41.02
C ARG A 26 -3.34 1.00 -41.15
N ASP A 27 -2.45 0.67 -40.21
CA ASP A 27 -1.81 -0.65 -40.17
C ASP A 27 -2.84 -1.77 -39.92
N LEU A 28 -3.83 -1.54 -39.05
CA LEU A 28 -4.89 -2.49 -38.73
C LEU A 28 -5.83 -2.79 -39.91
N LEU A 29 -6.07 -1.82 -40.79
CA LEU A 29 -6.94 -1.97 -41.96
C LEU A 29 -6.29 -2.75 -43.13
N ARG A 30 -4.97 -3.00 -43.11
CA ARG A 30 -4.26 -3.67 -44.21
C ARG A 30 -4.44 -5.19 -44.22
N THR A 31 -4.78 -5.81 -43.09
CA THR A 31 -5.06 -7.25 -42.97
C THR A 31 -6.16 -7.54 -41.95
N PRO A 32 -7.44 -7.27 -42.27
CA PRO A 32 -8.57 -7.53 -41.38
C PRO A 32 -8.71 -9.03 -41.09
N GLY A 33 -8.92 -9.41 -39.82
CA GLY A 33 -9.22 -10.80 -39.41
C GLY A 33 -8.04 -11.63 -38.86
N ARG A 34 -6.82 -11.08 -38.81
CA ARG A 34 -5.65 -11.77 -38.21
C ARG A 34 -5.21 -11.24 -36.84
N PHE A 35 -5.95 -10.30 -36.24
CA PHE A 35 -5.54 -9.62 -35.01
C PHE A 35 -6.43 -9.96 -33.82
N GLY A 36 -5.80 -10.40 -32.72
CA GLY A 36 -6.36 -10.61 -31.38
C GLY A 36 -5.33 -10.20 -30.32
N LEU A 37 -5.67 -10.32 -29.03
CA LEU A 37 -4.74 -10.10 -27.91
C LEU A 37 -3.40 -10.82 -28.18
N GLY A 38 -2.32 -10.07 -28.43
CA GLY A 38 -0.96 -10.62 -28.58
C GLY A 38 -0.31 -10.48 -29.96
N GLN A 39 -0.99 -9.95 -30.98
CA GLN A 39 -0.31 -9.55 -32.21
C GLN A 39 0.09 -8.06 -32.13
N LEU A 40 1.28 -7.72 -32.59
CA LEU A 40 1.83 -6.35 -32.58
C LEU A 40 2.16 -5.93 -34.02
N PRO A 41 2.00 -4.66 -34.40
CA PRO A 41 2.54 -4.15 -35.66
C PRO A 41 4.00 -4.61 -35.83
N ALA A 42 4.47 -4.90 -37.05
CA ALA A 42 5.83 -5.43 -37.25
C ALA A 42 6.92 -4.53 -36.61
N ARG A 43 6.71 -3.20 -36.56
CA ARG A 43 7.59 -2.24 -35.86
C ARG A 43 7.62 -2.38 -34.33
N LEU A 44 6.66 -3.10 -33.74
CA LEU A 44 6.51 -3.40 -32.32
C LEU A 44 6.73 -4.89 -32.05
N ALA A 45 7.10 -5.70 -33.05
CA ALA A 45 7.45 -7.10 -32.84
C ALA A 45 8.71 -7.16 -31.95
N PRO A 46 8.67 -7.90 -30.83
CA PRO A 46 9.83 -8.06 -29.97
C PRO A 46 10.88 -8.99 -30.59
N ASP A 47 12.14 -8.77 -30.24
CA ASP A 47 13.26 -9.70 -30.51
C ASP A 47 13.58 -10.58 -29.29
N ALA A 48 13.14 -10.19 -28.10
CA ALA A 48 13.26 -10.96 -26.86
C ALA A 48 12.10 -10.68 -25.89
N THR A 49 11.99 -11.48 -24.84
CA THR A 49 11.05 -11.23 -23.74
C THR A 49 11.72 -11.39 -22.38
N ALA A 50 11.22 -10.66 -21.39
CA ALA A 50 11.64 -10.79 -19.99
C ALA A 50 10.41 -10.85 -19.08
N ARG A 51 10.51 -11.62 -17.99
CA ARG A 51 9.46 -11.70 -16.96
C ARG A 51 9.81 -10.76 -15.80
N VAL A 52 8.80 -10.03 -15.30
CA VAL A 52 8.98 -9.02 -14.26
C VAL A 52 7.74 -8.92 -13.37
N VAL A 53 7.92 -8.80 -12.06
CA VAL A 53 6.80 -8.56 -11.12
C VAL A 53 6.38 -7.09 -11.15
N CYS A 54 5.10 -6.81 -11.34
CA CYS A 54 4.51 -5.47 -11.39
C CYS A 54 4.78 -4.64 -10.12
N GLY A 55 5.32 -3.42 -10.28
CA GLY A 55 5.63 -2.51 -9.18
C GLY A 55 4.52 -1.57 -8.74
N TYR A 56 3.25 -2.00 -8.69
CA TYR A 56 2.14 -1.17 -8.17
C TYR A 56 1.60 -1.71 -6.83
N CYS A 57 0.54 -2.52 -6.86
CA CYS A 57 0.00 -3.13 -5.65
C CYS A 57 0.76 -4.40 -5.26
N SER A 58 0.58 -4.82 -4.02
CA SER A 58 1.20 -6.03 -3.45
C SER A 58 0.60 -7.35 -3.95
N THR A 59 -0.33 -7.34 -4.91
CA THR A 59 -0.75 -8.59 -5.55
C THR A 59 0.46 -9.28 -6.18
N GLY A 60 1.41 -8.51 -6.72
CA GLY A 60 2.64 -9.08 -7.29
C GLY A 60 2.40 -9.82 -8.60
N CYS A 61 1.53 -9.27 -9.47
CA CYS A 61 1.25 -9.81 -10.80
C CYS A 61 2.55 -9.90 -11.63
N ARG A 62 2.74 -10.96 -12.39
CA ARG A 62 3.86 -11.06 -13.33
C ARG A 62 3.44 -10.57 -14.71
N LEU A 63 4.30 -9.74 -15.28
CA LEU A 63 4.20 -9.21 -16.63
C LEU A 63 5.34 -9.79 -17.47
N VAL A 64 5.05 -9.99 -18.75
CA VAL A 64 6.01 -10.29 -19.81
C VAL A 64 6.31 -8.97 -20.52
N ALA A 65 7.53 -8.48 -20.35
CA ALA A 65 8.07 -7.36 -21.09
C ALA A 65 8.53 -7.84 -22.47
N HIS A 66 8.01 -7.21 -23.51
CA HIS A 66 8.37 -7.43 -24.91
C HIS A 66 9.51 -6.48 -25.24
N LEU A 67 10.70 -7.02 -25.52
CA LEU A 67 11.91 -6.24 -25.72
C LEU A 67 12.21 -6.05 -27.21
N ARG A 68 12.75 -4.89 -27.55
CA ARG A 68 13.33 -4.60 -28.86
C ARG A 68 14.63 -3.84 -28.66
N ALA A 69 15.73 -4.35 -29.22
CA ALA A 69 17.07 -3.81 -29.00
C ALA A 69 17.42 -3.63 -27.51
N GLY A 70 16.96 -4.56 -26.66
CA GLY A 70 17.21 -4.55 -25.22
C GLY A 70 16.30 -3.64 -24.37
N GLU A 71 15.36 -2.91 -24.98
CA GLU A 71 14.41 -2.06 -24.25
C GLU A 71 12.97 -2.57 -24.34
N ALA A 72 12.22 -2.47 -23.25
CA ALA A 72 10.81 -2.83 -23.26
C ALA A 72 9.98 -1.84 -24.10
N VAL A 73 9.29 -2.38 -25.11
CA VAL A 73 8.37 -1.64 -26.00
C VAL A 73 6.90 -1.95 -25.71
N ASN A 74 6.62 -3.05 -25.02
CA ASN A 74 5.26 -3.43 -24.63
C ASN A 74 5.28 -4.36 -23.40
N LEU A 75 4.11 -4.52 -22.76
CA LEU A 75 3.87 -5.48 -21.69
C LEU A 75 2.67 -6.36 -22.03
N SER A 76 2.69 -7.62 -21.60
CA SER A 76 1.50 -8.47 -21.51
C SER A 76 1.49 -9.20 -20.16
N PRO A 77 0.34 -9.67 -19.66
CA PRO A 77 0.32 -10.51 -18.47
C PRO A 77 0.91 -11.91 -18.75
N ASP A 78 1.54 -12.52 -17.74
CA ASP A 78 2.04 -13.91 -17.82
C ASP A 78 0.91 -14.93 -17.56
N PRO A 79 0.52 -15.76 -18.56
CA PRO A 79 -0.54 -16.75 -18.41
C PRO A 79 -0.18 -17.94 -17.52
N GLN A 80 1.13 -18.20 -17.30
CA GLN A 80 1.62 -19.35 -16.55
C GLN A 80 1.96 -19.02 -15.09
N TYR A 81 1.76 -17.77 -14.68
CA TYR A 81 2.15 -17.30 -13.35
C TYR A 81 1.01 -17.47 -12.33
N PRO A 82 1.27 -18.12 -11.17
CA PRO A 82 0.26 -18.54 -10.21
C PRO A 82 -0.35 -17.40 -9.40
N VAL A 83 -0.19 -16.13 -9.78
CA VAL A 83 -0.83 -14.99 -9.09
C VAL A 83 -1.93 -14.41 -9.97
N ASN A 84 -1.58 -13.90 -11.16
CA ASN A 84 -2.50 -13.18 -12.02
C ASN A 84 -3.04 -14.00 -13.18
N LEU A 85 -2.58 -15.23 -13.40
CA LEU A 85 -3.21 -16.21 -14.29
C LEU A 85 -3.53 -15.64 -15.69
N GLY A 86 -2.59 -14.86 -16.25
CA GLY A 86 -2.76 -14.23 -17.57
C GLY A 86 -3.56 -12.92 -17.59
N MET A 87 -3.78 -12.29 -16.45
CA MET A 87 -4.57 -11.06 -16.35
C MET A 87 -3.75 -9.88 -15.82
N ALA A 88 -4.10 -8.65 -16.19
CA ALA A 88 -3.47 -7.45 -15.66
C ALA A 88 -4.49 -6.30 -15.58
N CYS A 89 -4.41 -5.52 -14.50
CA CYS A 89 -5.20 -4.30 -14.39
C CYS A 89 -4.62 -3.16 -15.27
N PRO A 90 -5.35 -2.05 -15.49
CA PRO A 90 -4.87 -0.95 -16.32
C PRO A 90 -3.50 -0.40 -15.91
N LYS A 91 -3.21 -0.34 -14.61
CA LYS A 91 -1.91 0.11 -14.10
C LYS A 91 -0.76 -0.82 -14.56
N GLY A 92 -0.99 -2.13 -14.54
CA GLY A 92 0.01 -3.11 -15.00
C GLY A 92 0.30 -2.96 -16.49
N TRP A 93 -0.74 -2.81 -17.32
CA TRP A 93 -0.60 -2.55 -18.75
C TRP A 93 0.14 -1.25 -19.08
N GLN A 94 0.05 -0.26 -18.19
CA GLN A 94 0.65 1.07 -18.37
C GLN A 94 1.92 1.27 -17.53
N ALA A 95 2.54 0.19 -17.04
CA ALA A 95 3.68 0.28 -16.13
C ALA A 95 4.97 0.85 -16.76
N LEU A 96 5.08 0.88 -18.09
CA LEU A 96 6.18 1.54 -18.81
C LEU A 96 6.03 3.07 -18.88
N ALA A 97 4.80 3.62 -18.83
CA ALA A 97 4.56 5.05 -19.02
C ALA A 97 5.34 5.96 -18.05
N PRO A 98 5.49 5.63 -16.74
CA PRO A 98 6.33 6.42 -15.84
C PRO A 98 7.83 6.42 -16.20
N LEU A 99 8.31 5.39 -16.92
CA LEU A 99 9.71 5.33 -17.38
C LEU A 99 9.95 6.22 -18.59
N GLU A 100 8.89 6.60 -19.31
CA GLU A 100 8.89 7.49 -20.47
C GLU A 100 8.56 8.95 -20.13
N ALA A 101 8.32 9.25 -18.85
CA ALA A 101 7.90 10.58 -18.44
C ALA A 101 9.01 11.63 -18.69
N ASN A 102 8.67 12.70 -19.40
CA ASN A 102 9.63 13.77 -19.76
C ASN A 102 10.14 14.57 -18.56
N ASP A 103 9.43 14.57 -17.43
CA ASP A 103 9.81 15.28 -16.21
C ASP A 103 10.53 14.39 -15.18
N ARG A 104 11.06 13.24 -15.61
CA ARG A 104 11.96 12.42 -14.79
C ARG A 104 13.19 13.23 -14.39
N LEU A 105 13.58 13.10 -13.13
CA LEU A 105 14.77 13.75 -12.60
C LEU A 105 16.02 13.08 -13.18
N GLN A 106 16.88 13.89 -13.80
CA GLN A 106 18.05 13.39 -14.54
C GLN A 106 19.38 13.66 -13.84
N THR A 107 19.45 14.65 -12.97
CA THR A 107 20.68 15.07 -12.28
C THR A 107 20.35 15.44 -10.83
N PRO A 108 21.31 15.32 -9.89
CA PRO A 108 21.14 15.86 -8.54
C PRO A 108 20.78 17.33 -8.57
N LEU A 109 19.90 17.76 -7.66
CA LEU A 109 19.55 19.17 -7.47
C LEU A 109 19.88 19.62 -6.05
N LEU A 110 20.48 20.79 -5.91
CA LEU A 110 20.76 21.43 -4.64
C LEU A 110 19.98 22.73 -4.52
N ARG A 111 19.40 23.01 -3.35
CA ARG A 111 18.72 24.28 -3.09
C ARG A 111 19.74 25.37 -2.81
N ASN A 112 19.70 26.45 -3.59
CA ASN A 112 20.53 27.64 -3.37
C ASN A 112 19.90 28.62 -2.37
N ASP A 113 20.61 29.69 -2.04
CA ASP A 113 20.18 30.71 -1.07
C ASP A 113 18.93 31.49 -1.51
N ALA A 114 18.67 31.56 -2.83
CA ALA A 114 17.42 32.10 -3.38
C ALA A 114 16.23 31.13 -3.27
N GLY A 115 16.43 29.97 -2.63
CA GLY A 115 15.41 28.96 -2.41
C GLY A 115 15.07 28.12 -3.64
N ARG A 116 15.88 28.16 -4.72
CA ARG A 116 15.64 27.43 -5.96
C ARG A 116 16.48 26.16 -6.03
N LEU A 117 15.91 25.08 -6.56
CA LEU A 117 16.64 23.84 -6.84
C LEU A 117 17.41 23.97 -8.15
N GLU A 118 18.73 23.77 -8.11
CA GLU A 118 19.63 23.89 -9.27
C GLU A 118 20.45 22.61 -9.48
N PRO A 119 20.71 22.21 -10.73
CA PRO A 119 21.52 21.05 -11.04
C PRO A 119 22.94 21.15 -10.48
N VAL A 120 23.41 20.07 -9.85
CA VAL A 120 24.79 19.91 -9.40
C VAL A 120 25.34 18.56 -9.82
N SER A 121 26.66 18.41 -9.82
CA SER A 121 27.31 17.12 -10.09
C SER A 121 27.12 16.14 -8.91
N TRP A 122 27.20 14.84 -9.19
CA TRP A 122 27.17 13.81 -8.14
C TRP A 122 28.22 14.02 -7.03
N PRO A 123 29.50 14.34 -7.32
CA PRO A 123 30.48 14.64 -6.28
C PRO A 123 30.05 15.78 -5.34
N VAL A 124 29.49 16.87 -5.88
CA VAL A 124 28.98 17.98 -5.08
C VAL A 124 27.78 17.54 -4.24
N ALA A 125 26.84 16.81 -4.83
CA ALA A 125 25.67 16.31 -4.10
C ALA A 125 26.05 15.39 -2.94
N LEU A 126 26.99 14.47 -3.15
CA LEU A 126 27.48 13.53 -2.12
C LEU A 126 28.26 14.26 -1.03
N GLN A 127 29.08 15.25 -1.40
CA GLN A 127 29.77 16.09 -0.41
C GLN A 127 28.74 16.85 0.45
N GLN A 128 27.71 17.44 -0.15
CA GLN A 128 26.64 18.14 0.57
C GLN A 128 25.83 17.21 1.46
N PHE A 129 25.55 15.99 1.01
CA PHE A 129 24.92 14.97 1.85
C PHE A 129 25.80 14.63 3.06
N ALA A 130 27.03 14.18 2.83
CA ALA A 130 27.90 13.64 3.87
C ALA A 130 28.32 14.71 4.88
N SER A 131 28.72 15.90 4.42
CA SER A 131 29.16 17.00 5.29
C SER A 131 28.05 17.49 6.22
N ARG A 132 26.83 17.69 5.69
CA ARG A 132 25.74 18.25 6.50
C ARG A 132 25.17 17.24 7.48
N PHE A 133 25.03 15.97 7.09
CA PHE A 133 24.63 14.91 8.02
C PHE A 133 25.70 14.68 9.10
N ARG A 134 26.99 14.64 8.72
CA ARG A 134 28.09 14.47 9.68
C ARG A 134 28.18 15.60 10.68
N ALA A 135 28.06 16.86 10.22
CA ALA A 135 28.06 18.02 11.12
C ALA A 135 26.94 17.93 12.18
N ILE A 136 25.75 17.47 11.80
CA ILE A 136 24.65 17.24 12.75
C ILE A 136 24.94 16.07 13.68
N ALA A 137 25.47 14.95 13.15
CA ALA A 137 25.84 13.79 13.97
C ALA A 137 26.90 14.12 15.03
N GLU A 138 27.91 14.91 14.67
CA GLU A 138 29.00 15.33 15.56
C GLU A 138 28.52 16.32 16.62
N ARG A 139 27.62 17.25 16.24
CA ARG A 139 27.11 18.29 17.14
C ARG A 139 26.02 17.78 18.08
N ASP A 140 25.05 17.03 17.56
CA ASP A 140 23.79 16.69 18.25
C ASP A 140 23.64 15.18 18.51
N GLY A 141 24.59 14.37 18.03
CA GLY A 141 24.56 12.92 18.15
C GLY A 141 23.79 12.20 17.02
N PRO A 142 23.95 10.87 16.91
CA PRO A 142 23.35 10.07 15.84
C PRO A 142 21.82 10.05 15.83
N GLU A 143 21.17 10.35 16.97
CA GLU A 143 19.71 10.39 17.10
C GLU A 143 19.10 11.61 16.41
N ALA A 144 19.89 12.64 16.11
CA ALA A 144 19.45 13.82 15.38
C ALA A 144 19.29 13.59 13.87
N MET A 145 19.61 12.38 13.40
CA MET A 145 19.48 11.94 12.02
C MET A 145 18.46 10.81 11.90
N ALA A 146 17.65 10.84 10.85
CA ALA A 146 16.75 9.75 10.52
C ALA A 146 16.58 9.54 9.02
N PHE A 147 15.99 8.42 8.64
CA PHE A 147 15.53 8.18 7.27
C PHE A 147 14.05 7.75 7.22
N LEU A 148 13.42 8.01 6.07
CA LEU A 148 12.08 7.53 5.74
C LEU A 148 12.13 6.77 4.42
N SER A 149 11.95 5.46 4.49
CA SER A 149 11.97 4.50 3.39
C SER A 149 10.57 4.26 2.81
N THR A 150 10.41 3.19 2.04
CA THR A 150 9.24 2.91 1.20
C THR A 150 9.00 1.41 1.02
N GLY A 151 7.75 1.01 0.77
CA GLY A 151 7.43 -0.36 0.29
C GLY A 151 7.43 -0.50 -1.24
N GLN A 152 8.17 0.35 -1.96
CA GLN A 152 8.10 0.47 -3.43
C GLN A 152 9.42 0.23 -4.17
N ILE A 153 10.52 0.02 -3.44
CA ILE A 153 11.81 -0.36 -4.01
C ILE A 153 12.13 -1.84 -3.70
N PRO A 154 13.05 -2.47 -4.45
CA PRO A 154 13.58 -3.80 -4.15
C PRO A 154 13.90 -4.05 -2.68
N THR A 155 13.71 -5.29 -2.25
CA THR A 155 14.00 -5.68 -0.86
C THR A 155 15.48 -5.48 -0.53
N GLU A 156 16.34 -5.80 -1.48
CA GLU A 156 17.80 -5.65 -1.41
C GLU A 156 18.20 -4.18 -1.19
N GLU A 157 17.53 -3.25 -1.89
CA GLU A 157 17.76 -1.82 -1.72
C GLU A 157 17.31 -1.35 -0.32
N MET A 158 16.21 -1.87 0.21
CA MET A 158 15.78 -1.56 1.59
C MET A 158 16.74 -2.13 2.65
N VAL A 159 17.27 -3.33 2.43
CA VAL A 159 18.30 -3.93 3.30
C VAL A 159 19.54 -3.06 3.33
N PHE A 160 20.02 -2.66 2.15
CA PHE A 160 21.19 -1.80 2.06
C PHE A 160 20.94 -0.45 2.73
N LEU A 161 19.83 0.24 2.44
CA LEU A 161 19.48 1.48 3.12
C LEU A 161 19.48 1.32 4.65
N GLY A 162 18.83 0.26 5.16
CA GLY A 162 18.74 -0.02 6.59
C GLY A 162 20.09 -0.31 7.24
N ALA A 163 20.97 -1.05 6.56
CA ALA A 163 22.32 -1.36 7.06
C ALA A 163 23.25 -0.13 6.97
N LEU A 164 23.22 0.59 5.86
CA LEU A 164 24.00 1.80 5.64
C LEU A 164 23.65 2.87 6.67
N ALA A 165 22.36 3.21 6.79
CA ALA A 165 21.92 4.26 7.70
C ALA A 165 22.24 3.90 9.16
N LYS A 166 21.93 2.68 9.61
CA LYS A 166 22.07 2.32 11.02
C LYS A 166 23.48 1.88 11.40
N PHE A 167 24.09 0.97 10.63
CA PHE A 167 25.37 0.34 11.01
C PHE A 167 26.58 1.09 10.43
N GLY A 168 26.42 1.68 9.25
CA GLY A 168 27.46 2.47 8.58
C GLY A 168 27.50 3.92 9.09
N MET A 169 26.36 4.61 9.07
CA MET A 169 26.26 6.03 9.43
C MET A 169 25.92 6.28 10.90
N GLY A 170 25.50 5.24 11.63
CA GLY A 170 25.16 5.31 13.04
C GLY A 170 23.76 5.87 13.35
N MET A 171 22.91 6.12 12.35
CA MET A 171 21.54 6.60 12.61
C MET A 171 20.78 5.62 13.51
N VAL A 172 20.06 6.12 14.50
CA VAL A 172 19.21 5.25 15.33
C VAL A 172 17.83 5.08 14.69
N HIS A 173 17.31 6.14 14.06
CA HIS A 173 15.92 6.24 13.65
C HIS A 173 15.73 6.06 12.14
N GLY A 174 14.74 5.24 11.79
CA GLY A 174 14.34 4.94 10.43
C GLY A 174 12.98 4.28 10.40
N ASP A 175 12.12 4.69 9.47
CA ASP A 175 10.82 4.07 9.24
C ASP A 175 10.44 4.10 7.77
N GLY A 176 9.25 3.64 7.37
CA GLY A 176 8.79 3.66 5.99
C GLY A 176 7.31 3.98 5.85
N ASN A 177 6.90 4.38 4.63
CA ASN A 177 5.49 4.60 4.30
C ASN A 177 4.60 3.35 4.48
N THR A 178 5.21 2.17 4.62
CA THR A 178 4.54 0.93 4.99
C THR A 178 3.86 1.01 6.35
N ARG A 179 4.33 1.86 7.28
CA ARG A 179 3.60 2.15 8.53
C ARG A 179 2.22 2.77 8.30
N GLN A 180 2.08 3.60 7.26
CA GLN A 180 0.80 4.21 6.91
C GLN A 180 -0.22 3.18 6.40
N CYS A 181 0.22 1.95 6.09
CA CYS A 181 -0.57 0.96 5.37
C CYS A 181 -0.73 -0.37 6.15
N MET A 182 0.36 -0.95 6.66
CA MET A 182 0.41 -2.36 7.08
C MET A 182 0.94 -2.60 8.49
N ALA A 183 1.30 -1.57 9.25
CA ALA A 183 1.83 -1.76 10.60
C ALA A 183 0.81 -2.43 11.52
N THR A 184 -0.48 -2.11 11.37
CA THR A 184 -1.57 -2.78 12.10
C THR A 184 -1.53 -4.30 11.93
N ALA A 185 -1.52 -4.77 10.69
CA ALA A 185 -1.52 -6.22 10.40
C ALA A 185 -0.26 -6.90 10.93
N ALA A 186 0.90 -6.23 10.80
CA ALA A 186 2.17 -6.76 11.30
C ALA A 186 2.13 -6.98 12.81
N VAL A 187 1.65 -5.99 13.57
CA VAL A 187 1.52 -6.09 15.03
C VAL A 187 0.47 -7.13 15.42
N ALA A 188 -0.70 -7.12 14.77
CA ALA A 188 -1.76 -8.09 15.04
C ALA A 188 -1.27 -9.55 14.87
N TYR A 189 -0.55 -9.85 13.79
CA TYR A 189 0.04 -11.18 13.58
C TYR A 189 1.16 -11.49 14.57
N LYS A 190 2.04 -10.55 14.90
CA LYS A 190 3.10 -10.79 15.90
C LYS A 190 2.51 -11.12 17.27
N GLU A 191 1.49 -10.39 17.71
CA GLU A 191 0.86 -10.64 19.01
C GLU A 191 0.10 -11.98 19.03
N ALA A 192 -0.61 -12.32 17.95
CA ALA A 192 -1.42 -13.54 17.88
C ALA A 192 -0.60 -14.79 17.56
N PHE A 193 0.32 -14.71 16.60
CA PHE A 193 1.04 -15.84 16.01
C PHE A 193 2.54 -15.88 16.36
N GLY A 194 3.09 -14.84 16.98
CA GLY A 194 4.52 -14.74 17.33
C GLY A 194 5.41 -14.17 16.23
N PHE A 195 4.90 -14.07 15.01
CA PHE A 195 5.62 -13.51 13.87
C PHE A 195 4.67 -12.81 12.90
N ASP A 196 5.19 -11.87 12.09
CA ASP A 196 4.44 -11.25 11.00
C ASP A 196 4.30 -12.24 9.82
N ALA A 197 3.42 -13.22 10.01
CA ALA A 197 3.21 -14.35 9.13
C ALA A 197 1.76 -14.37 8.60
N PRO A 198 1.48 -13.74 7.45
CA PRO A 198 0.19 -13.89 6.79
C PRO A 198 -0.02 -15.37 6.46
N PRO A 199 -1.16 -16.00 6.79
CA PRO A 199 -1.28 -17.46 6.73
C PRO A 199 -1.62 -18.01 5.33
N TYR A 200 -2.15 -17.17 4.45
CA TYR A 200 -2.87 -17.59 3.24
C TYR A 200 -2.02 -17.79 2.00
N SER A 201 -2.65 -18.35 0.97
CA SER A 201 -2.28 -18.25 -0.44
C SER A 201 -3.42 -17.58 -1.22
N TYR A 202 -3.19 -17.09 -2.43
CA TYR A 202 -4.29 -16.55 -3.23
C TYR A 202 -5.28 -17.60 -3.71
N ALA A 203 -4.89 -18.89 -3.75
CA ALA A 203 -5.80 -20.01 -3.96
C ALA A 203 -6.95 -20.05 -2.94
N ASP A 204 -6.78 -19.48 -1.74
CA ASP A 204 -7.84 -19.44 -0.73
C ASP A 204 -9.09 -18.68 -1.20
N PHE A 205 -8.96 -17.68 -2.07
CA PHE A 205 -10.13 -17.03 -2.69
C PHE A 205 -10.95 -17.97 -3.57
N GLU A 206 -10.32 -18.99 -4.15
CA GLU A 206 -10.91 -19.97 -5.07
C GLU A 206 -11.47 -21.20 -4.34
N GLU A 207 -11.10 -21.36 -3.07
CA GLU A 207 -11.41 -22.55 -2.25
C GLU A 207 -12.33 -22.28 -1.07
N SER A 208 -12.57 -21.02 -0.69
CA SER A 208 -13.54 -20.67 0.36
C SER A 208 -14.98 -20.95 -0.04
N ASP A 209 -15.81 -21.26 0.94
CA ASP A 209 -17.27 -21.32 0.83
C ASP A 209 -17.92 -20.05 1.42
N VAL A 210 -17.22 -19.37 2.34
CA VAL A 210 -17.59 -18.04 2.87
C VAL A 210 -16.37 -17.13 2.84
N ILE A 211 -16.50 -15.98 2.19
CA ILE A 211 -15.45 -14.96 2.09
C ILE A 211 -15.93 -13.69 2.77
N VAL A 212 -15.32 -13.35 3.90
CA VAL A 212 -15.64 -12.14 4.67
C VAL A 212 -14.63 -11.03 4.34
N LEU A 213 -15.04 -10.04 3.56
CA LEU A 213 -14.24 -8.88 3.17
C LEU A 213 -14.55 -7.68 4.08
N VAL A 214 -13.57 -7.21 4.85
CA VAL A 214 -13.74 -6.13 5.83
C VAL A 214 -12.94 -4.89 5.45
N GLY A 215 -13.64 -3.78 5.21
CA GLY A 215 -13.02 -2.51 4.83
C GLY A 215 -12.17 -2.64 3.57
N SER A 216 -12.67 -3.41 2.59
CA SER A 216 -11.95 -3.90 1.42
C SER A 216 -12.77 -3.73 0.14
N ASN A 217 -12.21 -2.97 -0.82
CA ASN A 217 -12.79 -2.83 -2.15
C ASN A 217 -11.86 -3.44 -3.20
N LEU A 218 -11.91 -4.76 -3.36
CA LEU A 218 -11.02 -5.50 -4.26
C LEU A 218 -11.24 -5.15 -5.74
N CYS A 219 -12.48 -4.88 -6.15
CA CYS A 219 -12.80 -4.43 -7.51
C CYS A 219 -11.94 -3.23 -7.95
N ILE A 220 -11.62 -2.34 -7.02
CA ILE A 220 -10.84 -1.12 -7.28
C ILE A 220 -9.37 -1.27 -6.88
N ALA A 221 -9.10 -1.73 -5.66
CA ALA A 221 -7.76 -1.73 -5.08
C ALA A 221 -6.90 -2.89 -5.58
N HIS A 222 -7.49 -4.07 -5.76
CA HIS A 222 -6.79 -5.32 -6.12
C HIS A 222 -7.61 -6.15 -7.13
N PRO A 223 -7.83 -5.66 -8.36
CA PRO A 223 -8.77 -6.29 -9.30
C PRO A 223 -8.47 -7.77 -9.62
N ILE A 224 -7.20 -8.17 -9.54
CA ILE A 224 -6.79 -9.56 -9.76
C ILE A 224 -7.23 -10.48 -8.62
N LEU A 225 -7.30 -9.99 -7.39
CA LEU A 225 -7.83 -10.76 -6.27
C LEU A 225 -9.36 -10.89 -6.36
N TRP A 226 -10.05 -9.83 -6.80
CA TRP A 226 -11.48 -9.92 -7.10
C TRP A 226 -11.77 -10.98 -8.18
N GLU A 227 -10.98 -11.00 -9.24
CA GLU A 227 -11.12 -12.00 -10.30
C GLU A 227 -10.89 -13.43 -9.81
N ARG A 228 -10.04 -13.65 -8.80
CA ARG A 228 -9.92 -14.96 -8.15
C ARG A 228 -11.18 -15.38 -7.41
N ILE A 229 -11.85 -14.45 -6.75
CA ILE A 229 -13.17 -14.71 -6.17
C ILE A 229 -14.16 -15.10 -7.27
N CYS A 230 -14.16 -14.40 -8.41
CA CYS A 230 -15.03 -14.73 -9.55
C CYS A 230 -14.73 -16.13 -10.16
N ARG A 231 -13.51 -16.65 -9.98
CA ARG A 231 -13.11 -17.99 -10.42
C ARG A 231 -13.48 -19.10 -9.45
N ASN A 232 -13.87 -18.76 -8.23
CA ASN A 232 -14.24 -19.73 -7.21
C ASN A 232 -15.43 -20.59 -7.68
N ARG A 233 -15.19 -21.90 -7.81
CA ARG A 233 -16.19 -22.86 -8.33
C ARG A 233 -17.22 -23.28 -7.28
N ARG A 234 -16.97 -22.99 -6.00
CA ARG A 234 -17.86 -23.30 -4.87
C ARG A 234 -19.02 -22.32 -4.74
N ARG A 235 -19.01 -21.22 -5.50
CA ARG A 235 -20.02 -20.15 -5.44
C ARG A 235 -20.18 -19.62 -4.01
N PRO A 236 -19.11 -19.03 -3.46
CA PRO A 236 -19.06 -18.69 -2.05
C PRO A 236 -20.11 -17.64 -1.67
N GLU A 237 -20.51 -17.63 -0.41
CA GLU A 237 -21.09 -16.44 0.21
C GLU A 237 -20.01 -15.36 0.27
N ILE A 238 -20.23 -14.24 -0.42
CA ILE A 238 -19.34 -13.08 -0.41
C ILE A 238 -19.95 -12.06 0.54
N VAL A 239 -19.40 -11.98 1.73
CA VAL A 239 -19.79 -11.02 2.76
C VAL A 239 -18.90 -9.80 2.67
N VAL A 240 -19.48 -8.60 2.57
CA VAL A 240 -18.75 -7.33 2.64
C VAL A 240 -19.20 -6.54 3.86
N VAL A 241 -18.25 -6.21 4.75
CA VAL A 241 -18.43 -5.29 5.88
C VAL A 241 -17.72 -3.98 5.51
N ASP A 242 -18.49 -2.99 5.08
CA ASP A 242 -17.99 -1.68 4.65
C ASP A 242 -19.13 -0.66 4.80
N PRO A 243 -18.93 0.51 5.45
CA PRO A 243 -19.97 1.54 5.51
C PRO A 243 -20.42 1.96 4.11
N ARG A 244 -19.51 2.02 3.13
CA ARG A 244 -19.88 2.39 1.77
C ARG A 244 -20.40 1.19 1.00
N ARG A 245 -21.43 1.42 0.19
CA ARG A 245 -21.83 0.47 -0.86
C ARG A 245 -20.86 0.56 -2.03
N THR A 246 -19.64 0.07 -1.83
CA THR A 246 -18.57 0.03 -2.83
C THR A 246 -18.89 -0.93 -3.98
N GLU A 247 -18.11 -0.91 -5.05
CA GLU A 247 -18.25 -1.85 -6.18
C GLU A 247 -18.14 -3.31 -5.72
N THR A 248 -17.31 -3.59 -4.72
CA THR A 248 -17.21 -4.93 -4.12
C THR A 248 -18.48 -5.26 -3.33
N ALA A 249 -19.02 -4.32 -2.55
CA ALA A 249 -20.28 -4.51 -1.82
C ALA A 249 -21.49 -4.70 -2.76
N MET A 250 -21.53 -4.00 -3.90
CA MET A 250 -22.59 -4.16 -4.92
C MET A 250 -22.57 -5.54 -5.57
N ALA A 251 -21.39 -6.16 -5.67
CA ALA A 251 -21.21 -7.48 -6.26
C ALA A 251 -21.24 -8.63 -5.22
N ALA A 252 -21.36 -8.30 -3.94
CA ALA A 252 -21.37 -9.25 -2.84
C ALA A 252 -22.74 -9.93 -2.68
N THR A 253 -22.78 -11.12 -2.07
CA THR A 253 -24.04 -11.77 -1.71
C THR A 253 -24.66 -11.11 -0.48
N GLN A 254 -23.83 -10.57 0.42
CA GLN A 254 -24.26 -9.90 1.63
C GLN A 254 -23.45 -8.62 1.86
N HIS A 255 -24.12 -7.50 2.17
CA HIS A 255 -23.49 -6.24 2.54
C HIS A 255 -23.93 -5.78 3.93
N TYR A 256 -22.95 -5.56 4.82
CA TYR A 256 -23.11 -5.07 6.18
C TYR A 256 -22.54 -3.66 6.28
N ALA A 257 -23.41 -2.66 6.06
CA ALA A 257 -23.07 -1.26 6.17
C ALA A 257 -23.08 -0.79 7.63
N ILE A 258 -22.06 -1.20 8.38
CA ILE A 258 -21.86 -0.75 9.76
C ILE A 258 -21.49 0.74 9.78
N ARG A 259 -21.81 1.43 10.88
CA ARG A 259 -21.32 2.80 11.09
C ARG A 259 -19.79 2.82 11.10
N PRO A 260 -19.15 3.81 10.48
CA PRO A 260 -17.71 3.92 10.44
C PRO A 260 -17.08 3.78 11.82
N LYS A 261 -16.08 2.90 11.94
CA LYS A 261 -15.32 2.68 13.18
C LYS A 261 -16.11 2.07 14.34
N SER A 262 -17.21 1.40 14.04
CA SER A 262 -17.90 0.47 14.95
C SER A 262 -17.46 -0.99 14.78
N ASP A 263 -16.41 -1.23 13.97
CA ASP A 263 -15.94 -2.55 13.55
C ASP A 263 -15.63 -3.50 14.72
N LEU A 264 -14.93 -3.02 15.77
CA LEU A 264 -14.53 -3.85 16.90
C LEU A 264 -15.75 -4.35 17.70
N LEU A 265 -16.71 -3.45 17.96
CA LEU A 265 -17.98 -3.80 18.61
C LEU A 265 -18.74 -4.84 17.80
N PHE A 266 -18.80 -4.64 16.48
CA PHE A 266 -19.46 -5.56 15.58
C PHE A 266 -18.85 -6.97 15.65
N PHE A 267 -17.52 -7.10 15.55
CA PHE A 267 -16.87 -8.42 15.60
C PHE A 267 -16.90 -9.08 16.99
N TYR A 268 -16.90 -8.30 18.07
CA TYR A 268 -17.15 -8.86 19.41
C TYR A 268 -18.56 -9.41 19.56
N ALA A 269 -19.57 -8.77 18.96
CA ALA A 269 -20.92 -9.33 18.96
C ALA A 269 -21.05 -10.58 18.08
N ILE A 270 -20.31 -10.67 16.97
CA ILE A 270 -20.22 -11.93 16.22
C ILE A 270 -19.58 -13.02 17.09
N ALA A 271 -18.46 -12.74 17.77
CA ALA A 271 -17.80 -13.70 18.65
C ALA A 271 -18.70 -14.15 19.80
N ASN A 272 -19.47 -13.22 20.39
CA ASN A 272 -20.48 -13.50 21.41
C ASN A 272 -21.50 -14.54 20.92
N VAL A 273 -22.10 -14.32 19.75
CA VAL A 273 -23.09 -15.24 19.17
C VAL A 273 -22.48 -16.59 18.83
N LEU A 274 -21.27 -16.64 18.24
CA LEU A 274 -20.59 -17.91 17.95
C LEU A 274 -20.37 -18.74 19.22
N LEU A 275 -19.96 -18.10 20.33
CA LEU A 275 -19.75 -18.75 21.62
C LEU A 275 -21.05 -19.20 22.28
N GLU A 276 -22.12 -18.39 22.20
CA GLU A 276 -23.44 -18.71 22.75
C GLU A 276 -24.07 -19.91 22.02
N GLN A 277 -23.96 -19.96 20.70
CA GLN A 277 -24.54 -21.02 19.86
C GLN A 277 -23.67 -22.28 19.79
N GLY A 278 -22.45 -22.25 20.34
CA GLY A 278 -21.50 -23.37 20.26
C GLY A 278 -20.95 -23.60 18.85
N TRP A 279 -20.96 -22.60 17.97
CA TRP A 279 -20.36 -22.63 16.63
C TRP A 279 -18.85 -22.36 16.70
N ILE A 280 -18.16 -23.12 17.53
CA ILE A 280 -16.71 -23.05 17.72
C ILE A 280 -16.08 -24.41 17.49
N ASP A 281 -14.84 -24.43 16.98
CA ASP A 281 -14.05 -25.64 16.88
C ASP A 281 -13.36 -25.91 18.22
N HIS A 282 -14.04 -26.64 19.09
CA HIS A 282 -13.57 -26.92 20.44
C HIS A 282 -12.21 -27.63 20.47
N ASP A 283 -12.01 -28.62 19.59
CA ASP A 283 -10.79 -29.40 19.56
C ASP A 283 -9.61 -28.55 19.08
N PHE A 284 -9.81 -27.77 18.01
CA PHE A 284 -8.79 -26.84 17.53
C PHE A 284 -8.43 -25.80 18.60
N VAL A 285 -9.43 -25.19 19.22
CA VAL A 285 -9.22 -24.12 20.21
C VAL A 285 -8.43 -24.65 21.42
N VAL A 286 -8.79 -25.82 21.95
CA VAL A 286 -8.08 -26.42 23.09
C VAL A 286 -6.65 -26.81 22.73
N ALA A 287 -6.42 -27.38 21.55
CA ALA A 287 -5.11 -27.86 21.13
C ALA A 287 -4.15 -26.73 20.71
N HIS A 288 -4.66 -25.69 20.04
CA HIS A 288 -3.84 -24.76 19.26
C HIS A 288 -3.93 -23.31 19.70
N THR A 289 -4.72 -22.98 20.73
CA THR A 289 -4.89 -21.60 21.18
C THR A 289 -4.70 -21.40 22.68
N GLU A 290 -4.60 -20.15 23.11
CA GLU A 290 -4.56 -19.75 24.51
C GLU A 290 -5.38 -18.48 24.77
N GLY A 291 -5.96 -18.38 25.98
CA GLY A 291 -6.70 -17.20 26.42
C GLY A 291 -8.20 -17.21 26.13
N LEU A 292 -8.79 -18.34 25.69
CA LEU A 292 -10.23 -18.44 25.38
C LEU A 292 -11.12 -17.99 26.54
N ASP A 293 -10.87 -18.44 27.77
CA ASP A 293 -11.75 -18.11 28.91
C ASP A 293 -11.80 -16.61 29.20
N GLY A 294 -10.66 -15.94 29.06
CA GLY A 294 -10.58 -14.48 29.16
C GLY A 294 -11.38 -13.82 28.04
N PHE A 295 -11.23 -14.30 26.81
CA PHE A 295 -11.95 -13.76 25.66
C PHE A 295 -13.46 -13.96 25.78
N ARG A 296 -13.91 -15.15 26.20
CA ARG A 296 -15.33 -15.47 26.42
C ARG A 296 -15.97 -14.52 27.43
N ARG A 297 -15.34 -14.32 28.59
CA ARG A 297 -15.81 -13.34 29.59
C ARG A 297 -15.81 -11.91 29.04
N HIS A 298 -14.82 -11.58 28.23
CA HIS A 298 -14.73 -10.26 27.62
C HIS A 298 -15.88 -10.00 26.66
N VAL A 299 -16.24 -10.96 25.78
CA VAL A 299 -17.27 -10.74 24.75
C VAL A 299 -18.70 -10.95 25.25
N GLU A 300 -18.91 -11.52 26.42
CA GLU A 300 -20.23 -11.72 27.05
C GLU A 300 -21.15 -10.48 27.02
N PRO A 301 -20.71 -9.27 27.42
CA PRO A 301 -21.58 -8.08 27.40
C PRO A 301 -21.88 -7.53 26.00
N PHE A 302 -21.20 -8.00 24.96
CA PHE A 302 -21.37 -7.49 23.59
C PHE A 302 -22.46 -8.27 22.85
N THR A 303 -23.67 -8.32 23.40
CA THR A 303 -24.80 -8.96 22.71
C THR A 303 -25.20 -8.17 21.46
N PRO A 304 -25.82 -8.81 20.45
CA PRO A 304 -26.35 -8.11 19.28
C PRO A 304 -27.23 -6.90 19.65
N GLU A 305 -28.07 -7.02 20.68
CA GLU A 305 -28.92 -5.94 21.19
C GLU A 305 -28.11 -4.78 21.76
N ALA A 306 -27.08 -5.08 22.55
CA ALA A 306 -26.25 -4.06 23.20
C ALA A 306 -25.45 -3.24 22.19
N VAL A 307 -24.94 -3.89 21.13
CA VAL A 307 -24.07 -3.20 20.15
C VAL A 307 -24.83 -2.58 18.97
N ALA A 308 -26.03 -3.09 18.64
CA ALA A 308 -26.81 -2.67 17.47
C ALA A 308 -26.96 -1.13 17.34
N PRO A 309 -27.27 -0.37 18.42
CA PRO A 309 -27.37 1.08 18.33
C PRO A 309 -26.07 1.77 17.90
N ALA A 310 -24.90 1.26 18.33
CA ALA A 310 -23.61 1.84 17.97
C ALA A 310 -23.16 1.41 16.57
N VAL A 311 -23.41 0.15 16.21
CA VAL A 311 -23.08 -0.44 14.91
C VAL A 311 -23.98 0.10 13.80
N GLY A 312 -25.21 0.52 14.13
CA GLY A 312 -26.19 1.00 13.14
C GLY A 312 -26.80 -0.12 12.30
N LEU A 313 -26.88 -1.34 12.85
CA LEU A 313 -27.52 -2.49 12.23
C LEU A 313 -28.54 -3.11 13.19
N GLU A 314 -29.60 -3.70 12.65
CA GLU A 314 -30.55 -4.49 13.43
C GLU A 314 -29.87 -5.72 14.07
N PRO A 315 -30.20 -6.10 15.32
CA PRO A 315 -29.61 -7.27 15.99
C PRO A 315 -29.69 -8.56 15.18
N GLY A 316 -30.79 -8.77 14.44
CA GLY A 316 -30.97 -9.93 13.57
C GLY A 316 -29.95 -10.01 12.43
N ARG A 317 -29.47 -8.87 11.92
CA ARG A 317 -28.42 -8.84 10.89
C ARG A 317 -27.09 -9.33 11.45
N ILE A 318 -26.75 -8.93 12.68
CA ILE A 318 -25.54 -9.38 13.37
C ILE A 318 -25.58 -10.90 13.55
N ARG A 319 -26.70 -11.44 14.04
CA ARG A 319 -26.91 -12.89 14.17
C ARG A 319 -26.80 -13.63 12.84
N HIS A 320 -27.37 -13.08 11.76
CA HIS A 320 -27.29 -13.69 10.43
C HIS A 320 -25.85 -13.84 9.93
N LEU A 321 -24.98 -12.85 10.18
CA LEU A 321 -23.58 -13.00 9.83
C LEU A 321 -22.88 -14.06 10.70
N ALA A 322 -23.15 -14.05 12.00
CA ALA A 322 -22.60 -15.05 12.90
C ALA A 322 -23.02 -16.47 12.50
N GLU A 323 -24.26 -16.65 12.03
CA GLU A 323 -24.75 -17.92 11.49
C GLU A 323 -24.07 -18.30 10.17
N THR A 324 -23.91 -17.35 9.25
CA THR A 324 -23.18 -17.57 7.99
C THR A 324 -21.74 -18.04 8.26
N ILE A 325 -21.06 -17.43 9.23
CA ILE A 325 -19.71 -17.81 9.64
C ILE A 325 -19.72 -19.16 10.36
N GLY A 326 -20.56 -19.33 11.38
CA GLY A 326 -20.58 -20.50 12.25
C GLY A 326 -20.98 -21.80 11.56
N ARG A 327 -21.75 -21.71 10.47
CA ARG A 327 -22.13 -22.86 9.64
C ARG A 327 -21.19 -23.10 8.44
N GLY A 328 -20.28 -22.17 8.15
CA GLY A 328 -19.37 -22.29 7.02
C GLY A 328 -18.22 -23.27 7.30
N GLU A 329 -17.92 -24.15 6.35
CA GLU A 329 -16.80 -25.11 6.47
C GLU A 329 -15.44 -24.49 6.14
N ARG A 330 -15.41 -23.55 5.19
CA ARG A 330 -14.19 -22.87 4.72
C ARG A 330 -14.41 -21.37 4.71
N VAL A 331 -14.23 -20.77 5.89
CA VAL A 331 -14.43 -19.34 6.11
C VAL A 331 -13.09 -18.63 6.07
N SER A 332 -12.96 -17.67 5.16
CA SER A 332 -11.77 -16.81 5.11
C SER A 332 -12.13 -15.36 5.41
N PHE A 333 -11.32 -14.73 6.27
CA PHE A 333 -11.48 -13.34 6.70
C PHE A 333 -10.42 -12.50 6.03
N TRP A 334 -10.80 -11.51 5.23
CA TRP A 334 -9.89 -10.66 4.50
C TRP A 334 -10.07 -9.19 4.85
N TRP A 335 -9.01 -8.50 5.22
CA TRP A 335 -9.07 -7.07 5.53
C TRP A 335 -7.97 -6.26 4.88
N THR A 336 -8.18 -4.94 4.82
CA THR A 336 -7.24 -3.97 4.27
C THR A 336 -7.41 -2.63 5.01
N MET A 337 -7.46 -1.49 4.33
CA MET A 337 -7.27 -0.17 4.90
C MET A 337 -8.43 0.30 5.74
N GLY A 338 -9.66 -0.20 5.52
CA GLY A 338 -10.78 0.14 6.40
C GLY A 338 -10.53 -0.29 7.84
N VAL A 339 -9.85 -1.43 8.03
CA VAL A 339 -9.34 -1.90 9.33
C VAL A 339 -8.02 -1.23 9.68
N ASN A 340 -6.99 -1.39 8.85
CA ASN A 340 -5.61 -1.02 9.21
C ASN A 340 -5.43 0.47 9.55
N GLN A 341 -6.22 1.36 8.93
CA GLN A 341 -6.17 2.81 9.14
C GLN A 341 -7.31 3.27 10.06
N GLY A 342 -7.40 2.65 11.25
CA GLY A 342 -8.32 2.98 12.33
C GLY A 342 -7.59 3.39 13.61
N HIS A 343 -8.31 4.02 14.54
CA HIS A 343 -7.75 4.48 15.82
C HIS A 343 -7.48 3.31 16.79
N GLU A 344 -8.19 2.19 16.65
CA GLU A 344 -8.03 0.93 17.39
C GLU A 344 -7.81 -0.28 16.48
N ALA A 345 -7.12 -0.03 15.37
CA ALA A 345 -6.96 -0.94 14.26
C ALA A 345 -6.36 -2.31 14.64
N VAL A 346 -5.39 -2.37 15.56
CA VAL A 346 -4.77 -3.65 15.95
C VAL A 346 -5.78 -4.56 16.63
N ARG A 347 -6.61 -4.02 17.52
CA ARG A 347 -7.67 -4.81 18.19
C ARG A 347 -8.77 -5.21 17.22
N THR A 348 -9.13 -4.36 16.25
CA THR A 348 -10.06 -4.75 15.17
C THR A 348 -9.50 -5.89 14.31
N ALA A 349 -8.23 -5.83 13.90
CA ALA A 349 -7.60 -6.92 13.14
C ALA A 349 -7.51 -8.21 13.97
N GLN A 350 -7.24 -8.09 15.27
CA GLN A 350 -7.24 -9.24 16.18
C GLN A 350 -8.63 -9.81 16.41
N ALA A 351 -9.69 -9.02 16.40
CA ALA A 351 -11.05 -9.54 16.46
C ALA A 351 -11.31 -10.50 15.28
N LEU A 352 -10.86 -10.14 14.06
CA LEU A 352 -10.95 -11.02 12.89
C LEU A 352 -10.09 -12.28 13.03
N ILE A 353 -8.87 -12.14 13.57
CA ILE A 353 -8.00 -13.30 13.87
C ILE A 353 -8.69 -14.21 14.90
N ASN A 354 -9.27 -13.64 15.97
CA ASN A 354 -9.97 -14.39 17.00
C ASN A 354 -11.19 -15.13 16.42
N LEU A 355 -11.93 -14.55 15.48
CA LEU A 355 -13.03 -15.25 14.80
C LEU A 355 -12.53 -16.46 13.99
N ALA A 356 -11.41 -16.31 13.27
CA ALA A 356 -10.78 -17.43 12.56
C ALA A 356 -10.28 -18.52 13.53
N LEU A 357 -9.69 -18.13 14.65
CA LEU A 357 -9.23 -19.05 15.69
C LEU A 357 -10.39 -19.77 16.39
N LEU A 358 -11.47 -19.06 16.75
CA LEU A 358 -12.67 -19.63 17.38
C LEU A 358 -13.31 -20.72 16.51
N THR A 359 -13.31 -20.51 15.20
CA THR A 359 -14.00 -21.38 14.24
C THR A 359 -13.08 -22.43 13.61
N GLY A 360 -11.82 -22.56 14.06
CA GLY A 360 -10.86 -23.51 13.49
C GLY A 360 -10.44 -23.21 12.05
N ASN A 361 -10.81 -22.04 11.51
CA ASN A 361 -10.56 -21.65 10.12
C ASN A 361 -9.13 -21.14 9.91
N MET A 362 -8.14 -21.99 10.19
CA MET A 362 -6.71 -21.70 10.05
C MET A 362 -5.97 -22.86 9.38
N GLY A 363 -4.99 -22.56 8.52
CA GLY A 363 -4.10 -23.55 7.89
C GLY A 363 -4.72 -24.43 6.80
N GLY A 364 -6.06 -24.52 6.73
CA GLY A 364 -6.81 -25.25 5.72
C GLY A 364 -7.06 -24.50 4.41
N PRO A 365 -7.40 -25.20 3.31
CA PRO A 365 -7.80 -24.54 2.07
C PRO A 365 -9.08 -23.73 2.20
N GLY A 366 -9.06 -22.49 1.71
CA GLY A 366 -10.18 -21.57 1.77
C GLY A 366 -10.40 -20.93 3.13
N THR A 367 -9.41 -20.96 4.03
CA THR A 367 -9.53 -20.41 5.40
C THR A 367 -8.51 -19.31 5.68
N GLY A 368 -8.50 -18.81 6.91
CA GLY A 368 -7.46 -17.93 7.43
C GLY A 368 -7.91 -16.51 7.72
N ALA A 369 -7.12 -15.85 8.58
CA ALA A 369 -7.20 -14.43 8.85
C ALA A 369 -6.16 -13.68 8.01
N ASN A 370 -6.62 -13.01 6.96
CA ASN A 370 -5.84 -12.65 5.79
C ASN A 370 -5.77 -11.13 5.54
N SER A 371 -4.66 -10.49 5.89
CA SER A 371 -4.44 -9.08 5.56
C SER A 371 -3.97 -8.91 4.13
N ILE A 372 -4.73 -8.15 3.33
CA ILE A 372 -4.36 -7.80 1.97
C ILE A 372 -3.45 -6.57 2.00
N THR A 373 -2.23 -6.76 1.50
CA THR A 373 -1.20 -5.72 1.53
C THR A 373 -1.48 -4.60 0.52
N GLY A 374 -0.91 -3.40 0.73
CA GLY A 374 -1.04 -2.27 -0.18
C GLY A 374 0.02 -2.23 -1.29
N GLN A 375 1.23 -1.79 -0.95
CA GLN A 375 2.32 -1.52 -1.90
C GLN A 375 3.06 -2.79 -2.32
N CYS A 376 3.59 -2.78 -3.55
CA CYS A 376 4.22 -3.93 -4.20
C CYS A 376 5.25 -4.69 -3.36
N ASN A 377 5.96 -4.02 -2.46
CA ASN A 377 6.97 -4.64 -1.60
C ASN A 377 6.85 -4.27 -0.12
N ALA A 378 5.63 -4.03 0.36
CA ALA A 378 5.45 -3.71 1.78
C ALA A 378 5.84 -4.88 2.70
N MET A 379 5.77 -6.13 2.25
CA MET A 379 6.28 -7.27 3.02
C MET A 379 7.80 -7.28 3.12
N GLY A 380 8.52 -6.99 2.01
CA GLY A 380 9.97 -6.84 2.04
C GLY A 380 10.42 -5.77 3.04
N SER A 381 9.71 -4.64 3.10
CA SER A 381 9.99 -3.61 4.12
C SER A 381 9.82 -4.17 5.54
N ARG A 382 8.67 -4.78 5.85
CA ARG A 382 8.37 -5.25 7.21
C ARG A 382 9.36 -6.29 7.75
N LEU A 383 9.94 -7.11 6.87
CA LEU A 383 10.90 -8.16 7.25
C LEU A 383 12.36 -7.70 7.20
N PHE A 384 12.70 -6.81 6.27
CA PHE A 384 14.10 -6.58 5.88
C PHE A 384 14.51 -5.10 5.77
N SER A 385 13.66 -4.10 6.03
CA SER A 385 14.11 -2.69 5.95
C SER A 385 14.89 -2.20 7.17
N ASN A 386 15.12 -3.04 8.18
CA ASN A 386 15.81 -2.67 9.43
C ASN A 386 15.12 -1.52 10.21
N THR A 387 13.80 -1.38 10.11
CA THR A 387 13.04 -0.28 10.73
C THR A 387 12.24 -0.76 11.93
N THR A 388 11.16 -1.52 11.67
CA THR A 388 10.23 -2.05 12.68
C THR A 388 10.79 -3.28 13.41
N CYS A 389 11.75 -3.96 12.81
CA CYS A 389 12.49 -5.08 13.38
C CYS A 389 13.90 -5.12 12.78
N LEU A 390 14.80 -5.85 13.42
CA LEU A 390 16.08 -6.20 12.85
C LEU A 390 15.85 -7.22 11.71
N PHE A 391 16.80 -7.36 10.79
CA PHE A 391 16.66 -8.18 9.58
C PHE A 391 16.11 -9.59 9.86
N GLY A 392 15.19 -10.06 9.01
CA GLY A 392 14.57 -11.39 9.13
C GLY A 392 13.49 -11.48 10.21
N GLY A 393 13.04 -10.35 10.76
CA GLY A 393 12.04 -10.32 11.84
C GLY A 393 12.62 -10.40 13.25
N ARG A 394 13.95 -10.31 13.38
CA ARG A 394 14.69 -10.36 14.65
C ARG A 394 14.43 -9.13 15.53
N ASP A 395 14.74 -9.26 16.81
CA ASP A 395 14.52 -8.22 17.80
C ASP A 395 15.78 -7.38 18.05
N PHE A 396 15.66 -6.05 18.00
CA PHE A 396 16.76 -5.15 18.34
C PHE A 396 17.16 -5.24 19.81
N GLU A 397 16.24 -5.61 20.71
CA GLU A 397 16.49 -5.62 22.15
C GLU A 397 17.25 -6.88 22.61
N LYS A 398 17.13 -7.98 21.86
CA LYS A 398 17.81 -9.24 22.15
C LYS A 398 19.28 -9.21 21.71
N SER A 399 20.20 -9.41 22.65
CA SER A 399 21.64 -9.44 22.38
C SER A 399 22.04 -10.49 21.36
N ASP A 400 21.43 -11.67 21.43
CA ASP A 400 21.79 -12.81 20.60
C ASP A 400 21.39 -12.57 19.14
N ASP A 401 20.23 -11.94 18.92
CA ASP A 401 19.79 -11.51 17.58
C ASP A 401 20.77 -10.49 16.97
N ARG A 402 21.23 -9.51 17.76
CA ARG A 402 22.23 -8.55 17.29
C ARG A 402 23.57 -9.23 17.00
N ALA A 403 24.03 -10.12 17.88
CA ALA A 403 25.28 -10.84 17.70
C ALA A 403 25.26 -11.70 16.42
N GLU A 404 24.14 -12.37 16.15
CA GLU A 404 23.99 -13.21 14.96
C GLU A 404 23.97 -12.37 13.67
N VAL A 405 23.24 -11.25 13.65
CA VAL A 405 23.25 -10.34 12.49
C VAL A 405 24.64 -9.74 12.28
N ALA A 406 25.32 -9.35 13.35
CA ALA A 406 26.68 -8.83 13.29
C ALA A 406 27.65 -9.87 12.70
N ARG A 407 27.54 -11.14 13.14
CA ARG A 407 28.33 -12.26 12.63
C ARG A 407 28.08 -12.51 11.14
N ILE A 408 26.81 -12.54 10.72
CA ILE A 408 26.43 -12.79 9.31
C ILE A 408 26.94 -11.66 8.39
N LEU A 409 26.85 -10.41 8.83
CA LEU A 409 27.28 -9.25 8.05
C LEU A 409 28.77 -8.93 8.22
N GLY A 410 29.49 -9.61 9.11
CA GLY A 410 30.91 -9.35 9.38
C GLY A 410 31.17 -7.95 9.98
N ILE A 411 30.26 -7.44 10.82
CA ILE A 411 30.37 -6.13 11.45
C ILE A 411 30.52 -6.24 12.97
N ASP A 412 31.02 -5.18 13.60
CA ASP A 412 31.02 -5.08 15.07
C ASP A 412 29.57 -5.00 15.60
N PRO A 413 29.16 -5.87 16.54
CA PRO A 413 27.83 -5.82 17.14
C PRO A 413 27.50 -4.49 17.81
N ALA A 414 28.50 -3.71 18.25
CA ALA A 414 28.28 -2.38 18.82
C ALA A 414 27.73 -1.35 17.80
N ARG A 415 27.81 -1.65 16.49
CA ARG A 415 27.20 -0.82 15.43
C ARG A 415 25.70 -1.03 15.30
N ILE A 416 25.14 -2.09 15.89
CA ILE A 416 23.72 -2.40 15.81
C ILE A 416 23.02 -1.71 16.99
N PRO A 417 22.02 -0.85 16.76
CA PRO A 417 21.25 -0.24 17.84
C PRO A 417 20.65 -1.30 18.77
N SER A 418 20.73 -1.09 20.08
CA SER A 418 20.18 -2.01 21.09
C SER A 418 18.70 -1.75 21.40
N ARG A 419 18.05 -0.86 20.64
CA ARG A 419 16.65 -0.46 20.82
C ARG A 419 15.98 -0.22 19.47
N PRO A 420 14.64 -0.40 19.38
CA PRO A 420 13.89 -0.11 18.17
C PRO A 420 13.96 1.36 17.73
N SER A 421 13.69 1.62 16.45
CA SER A 421 13.48 2.98 15.95
C SER A 421 12.21 3.61 16.54
N LEU A 422 12.19 4.95 16.61
CA LEU A 422 10.94 5.69 16.66
C LEU A 422 10.05 5.32 15.47
N ALA A 423 8.73 5.26 15.71
CA ALA A 423 7.73 5.14 14.66
C ALA A 423 7.67 6.43 13.82
N TYR A 424 7.12 6.34 12.61
CA TYR A 424 7.08 7.45 11.64
C TYR A 424 6.44 8.72 12.23
N ASP A 425 5.30 8.62 12.90
CA ASP A 425 4.67 9.77 13.59
C ASP A 425 5.59 10.37 14.66
N GLN A 426 6.31 9.53 15.40
CA GLN A 426 7.28 9.95 16.42
C GLN A 426 8.55 10.56 15.83
N ILE A 427 8.97 10.12 14.64
CA ILE A 427 10.06 10.77 13.87
C ILE A 427 9.64 12.17 13.49
N LEU A 428 8.43 12.35 12.92
CA LEU A 428 7.93 13.68 12.59
C LEU A 428 7.74 14.54 13.83
N GLU A 429 7.29 13.98 14.95
CA GLU A 429 7.22 14.70 16.22
C GLU A 429 8.60 15.14 16.71
N ALA A 430 9.61 14.29 16.58
CA ALA A 430 10.98 14.61 16.94
C ALA A 430 11.58 15.70 16.02
N VAL A 431 11.20 15.73 14.73
CA VAL A 431 11.52 16.86 13.84
C VAL A 431 10.82 18.13 14.31
N ARG A 432 9.52 18.05 14.63
CA ARG A 432 8.71 19.19 15.07
C ARG A 432 9.28 19.83 16.35
N ALA A 433 9.81 18.99 17.25
CA ALA A 433 10.46 19.36 18.51
C ALA A 433 11.96 19.72 18.36
N GLY A 434 12.54 19.66 17.16
CA GLY A 434 13.95 19.99 16.92
C GLY A 434 14.96 18.97 17.45
N ARG A 435 14.52 17.75 17.80
CA ARG A 435 15.38 16.62 18.20
C ARG A 435 15.97 15.91 16.99
N ILE A 436 15.22 15.79 15.89
CA ILE A 436 15.74 15.33 14.59
C ILE A 436 15.89 16.54 13.68
N ARG A 437 17.08 16.72 13.11
CA ARG A 437 17.47 17.88 12.30
C ARG A 437 17.83 17.51 10.86
N ALA A 438 18.25 16.26 10.64
CA ALA A 438 18.55 15.72 9.31
C ALA A 438 17.59 14.57 8.97
N LEU A 439 16.97 14.63 7.79
CA LEU A 439 16.07 13.58 7.30
C LEU A 439 16.41 13.19 5.87
N TRP A 440 16.59 11.89 5.63
CA TRP A 440 16.74 11.33 4.29
C TRP A 440 15.48 10.55 3.89
N VAL A 441 14.74 11.07 2.91
CA VAL A 441 13.50 10.47 2.42
C VAL A 441 13.76 9.76 1.09
N VAL A 442 13.44 8.47 1.02
CA VAL A 442 13.66 7.61 -0.15
C VAL A 442 12.32 7.12 -0.69
N ALA A 443 11.99 7.51 -1.93
CA ALA A 443 10.84 7.05 -2.69
C ALA A 443 9.50 7.08 -1.92
N THR A 444 9.30 8.17 -1.17
CA THR A 444 8.13 8.46 -0.34
C THR A 444 7.76 9.94 -0.42
N ASN A 445 6.47 10.22 -0.60
CA ASN A 445 5.95 11.59 -0.74
C ASN A 445 5.17 12.06 0.49
N THR A 446 5.85 12.12 1.64
CA THR A 446 5.31 12.51 2.95
C THR A 446 4.51 13.81 2.95
N ALA A 447 4.98 14.84 2.25
CA ALA A 447 4.32 16.16 2.19
C ALA A 447 2.95 16.13 1.46
N HIS A 448 2.64 15.03 0.77
CA HIS A 448 1.33 14.73 0.21
C HIS A 448 0.59 13.71 1.07
N SER A 449 1.20 12.55 1.30
CA SER A 449 0.48 11.36 1.74
C SER A 449 0.26 11.29 3.25
N TRP A 450 0.99 12.08 4.04
CA TRP A 450 0.92 12.00 5.50
C TRP A 450 -0.39 12.59 6.05
N ILE A 451 -0.87 12.00 7.15
CA ILE A 451 -2.05 12.47 7.89
C ILE A 451 -1.79 13.87 8.45
N HIS A 452 -2.82 14.73 8.46
CA HIS A 452 -2.67 16.14 8.82
C HIS A 452 -1.56 16.84 7.99
N GLN A 453 -1.76 16.84 6.68
CA GLN A 453 -0.78 17.26 5.67
C GLN A 453 -0.17 18.64 5.93
N ASN A 454 -0.95 19.61 6.42
CA ASN A 454 -0.47 20.97 6.67
C ASN A 454 0.67 20.98 7.71
N GLU A 455 0.45 20.33 8.86
CA GLU A 455 1.45 20.19 9.92
C GLU A 455 2.67 19.38 9.44
N ALA A 456 2.44 18.34 8.62
CA ALA A 456 3.54 17.56 8.04
C ALA A 456 4.48 18.45 7.20
N ARG A 457 3.91 19.33 6.37
CA ARG A 457 4.68 20.27 5.53
C ARG A 457 5.41 21.31 6.37
N GLU A 458 4.78 21.84 7.41
CA GLU A 458 5.43 22.76 8.35
C GLU A 458 6.58 22.10 9.09
N THR A 459 6.36 20.87 9.56
CA THR A 459 7.36 20.05 10.25
C THR A 459 8.58 19.78 9.36
N LEU A 460 8.37 19.35 8.12
CA LEU A 460 9.47 19.09 7.18
C LEU A 460 10.31 20.35 6.86
N ARG A 461 9.72 21.54 6.90
CA ARG A 461 10.46 22.81 6.70
C ARG A 461 11.37 23.19 7.87
N LYS A 462 11.19 22.60 9.06
CA LYS A 462 12.03 22.87 10.24
C LYS A 462 13.37 22.15 10.20
N LEU A 463 13.52 21.14 9.33
CA LEU A 463 14.77 20.39 9.19
C LEU A 463 15.89 21.30 8.74
N GLU A 464 17.07 21.16 9.34
CA GLU A 464 18.28 21.79 8.83
C GLU A 464 18.68 21.16 7.49
N VAL A 465 18.49 19.85 7.35
CA VAL A 465 18.81 19.10 6.13
C VAL A 465 17.68 18.14 5.80
N LEU A 466 17.17 18.25 4.58
CA LEU A 466 16.17 17.34 4.02
C LEU A 466 16.70 16.87 2.67
N VAL A 467 17.02 15.59 2.57
CA VAL A 467 17.44 14.95 1.32
C VAL A 467 16.28 14.12 0.82
N VAL A 468 15.92 14.27 -0.45
CA VAL A 468 14.87 13.47 -1.10
C VAL A 468 15.46 12.71 -2.27
N GLN A 469 15.37 11.39 -2.25
CA GLN A 469 15.73 10.51 -3.34
C GLN A 469 14.45 10.01 -4.02
N ASP A 470 14.18 10.48 -5.24
CA ASP A 470 12.92 10.22 -5.94
C ASP A 470 13.12 10.21 -7.46
N LEU A 471 12.11 9.72 -8.19
CA LEU A 471 12.05 9.75 -9.65
C LEU A 471 11.79 11.15 -10.19
N TYR A 472 11.15 12.02 -9.40
CA TYR A 472 10.71 13.35 -9.82
C TYR A 472 11.06 14.42 -8.79
N ALA A 473 11.52 15.59 -9.24
CA ALA A 473 11.65 16.77 -8.40
C ALA A 473 10.31 17.52 -8.19
N THR A 474 9.26 17.11 -8.91
CA THR A 474 7.92 17.72 -8.85
C THR A 474 7.06 17.17 -7.72
N THR A 475 7.53 16.16 -6.97
CA THR A 475 6.80 15.67 -5.78
C THR A 475 6.80 16.72 -4.68
N GLU A 476 5.73 16.74 -3.90
CA GLU A 476 5.52 17.72 -2.83
C GLU A 476 6.64 17.67 -1.79
N THR A 477 7.19 16.48 -1.48
CA THR A 477 8.33 16.37 -0.57
C THR A 477 9.63 16.86 -1.21
N ALA A 478 9.90 16.52 -2.47
CA ALA A 478 11.12 16.98 -3.17
C ALA A 478 11.15 18.51 -3.29
N GLN A 479 10.00 19.15 -3.47
CA GLN A 479 9.87 20.61 -3.50
C GLN A 479 10.24 21.29 -2.18
N LEU A 480 10.24 20.58 -1.05
CA LEU A 480 10.70 21.08 0.25
C LEU A 480 12.18 20.75 0.55
N ALA A 481 12.81 19.88 -0.25
CA ALA A 481 14.12 19.35 0.03
C ALA A 481 15.23 20.38 -0.15
N HIS A 482 16.32 20.19 0.60
CA HIS A 482 17.57 20.92 0.42
C HIS A 482 18.43 20.27 -0.68
N LEU A 483 18.34 18.94 -0.83
CA LEU A 483 19.03 18.16 -1.85
C LEU A 483 18.07 17.11 -2.43
N VAL A 484 18.04 16.97 -3.74
CA VAL A 484 17.25 15.95 -4.44
C VAL A 484 18.17 15.04 -5.26
N LEU A 485 18.08 13.73 -5.06
CA LEU A 485 18.90 12.72 -5.74
C LEU A 485 18.05 11.97 -6.79
N PRO A 486 18.50 11.89 -8.06
CA PRO A 486 17.75 11.22 -9.14
C PRO A 486 17.81 9.70 -9.02
N ALA A 487 16.67 9.08 -8.71
CA ALA A 487 16.54 7.63 -8.59
C ALA A 487 15.95 6.96 -9.85
N ALA A 488 16.38 5.72 -10.10
CA ALA A 488 15.83 4.86 -11.13
C ALA A 488 14.45 4.29 -10.73
N GLY A 489 13.57 4.11 -11.71
CA GLY A 489 12.25 3.53 -11.54
C GLY A 489 12.24 2.00 -11.53
N TRP A 490 11.08 1.40 -11.24
CA TRP A 490 10.89 -0.06 -11.16
C TRP A 490 11.47 -0.87 -12.33
N GLY A 491 11.34 -0.39 -13.57
CA GLY A 491 11.86 -1.09 -14.76
C GLY A 491 13.26 -0.65 -15.18
N GLU A 492 14.01 0.03 -14.32
CA GLU A 492 15.35 0.56 -14.61
C GLU A 492 16.43 0.00 -13.67
N LYS A 493 16.04 -0.97 -12.83
CA LYS A 493 16.87 -1.63 -11.82
C LYS A 493 16.41 -3.07 -11.59
N ASP A 494 17.27 -3.84 -10.95
CA ASP A 494 17.07 -5.26 -10.64
C ASP A 494 16.85 -5.47 -9.13
N GLY A 495 16.24 -6.58 -8.76
CA GLY A 495 15.94 -6.89 -7.36
C GLY A 495 14.76 -7.83 -7.19
N THR A 496 14.24 -7.93 -5.96
CA THR A 496 13.05 -8.73 -5.66
C THR A 496 11.97 -7.93 -4.94
N PHE A 497 10.73 -8.33 -5.17
CA PHE A 497 9.58 -7.94 -4.36
C PHE A 497 8.98 -9.15 -3.66
N ILE A 498 8.47 -8.93 -2.45
CA ILE A 498 7.69 -9.88 -1.67
C ILE A 498 6.24 -9.41 -1.64
N ASN A 499 5.36 -10.20 -2.27
CA ASN A 499 3.93 -9.88 -2.43
C ASN A 499 3.11 -10.23 -1.17
N SER A 500 1.79 -10.00 -1.17
CA SER A 500 0.96 -10.22 0.04
C SER A 500 0.90 -11.68 0.48
N GLU A 501 0.99 -12.64 -0.45
CA GLU A 501 0.98 -14.07 -0.14
C GLU A 501 2.40 -14.63 0.09
N ARG A 502 3.36 -13.78 0.49
CA ARG A 502 4.75 -14.15 0.81
C ARG A 502 5.61 -14.56 -0.38
N ARG A 503 5.12 -14.41 -1.62
CA ARG A 503 5.87 -14.79 -2.82
C ARG A 503 6.92 -13.76 -3.17
N ILE A 504 8.16 -14.22 -3.20
CA ILE A 504 9.33 -13.49 -3.68
C ILE A 504 9.39 -13.67 -5.20
N GLY A 505 9.48 -12.56 -5.93
CA GLY A 505 9.65 -12.58 -7.38
C GLY A 505 10.54 -11.44 -7.86
N THR A 506 11.20 -11.67 -9.00
CA THR A 506 12.21 -10.77 -9.53
C THR A 506 11.60 -9.57 -10.26
N ILE A 507 12.23 -8.42 -10.09
CA ILE A 507 12.16 -7.30 -11.02
C ILE A 507 13.45 -7.23 -11.82
N ARG A 508 13.38 -6.62 -13.01
CA ARG A 508 14.52 -6.50 -13.89
C ARG A 508 14.63 -5.12 -14.51
N LYS A 509 15.85 -4.77 -14.86
CA LYS A 509 16.13 -3.64 -15.72
C LYS A 509 15.63 -3.91 -17.14
N LEU A 510 14.59 -3.16 -17.52
CA LEU A 510 13.94 -3.16 -18.83
C LEU A 510 14.34 -1.96 -19.70
N ARG A 511 14.96 -0.95 -19.09
CA ARG A 511 15.46 0.27 -19.74
C ARG A 511 16.59 0.87 -18.91
N ARG A 512 17.41 1.72 -19.52
CA ARG A 512 18.34 2.59 -18.80
C ARG A 512 17.60 3.76 -18.13
N ALA A 513 17.98 4.10 -16.91
CA ALA A 513 17.51 5.31 -16.25
C ALA A 513 17.98 6.58 -17.00
N PRO A 514 17.19 7.68 -17.00
CA PRO A 514 17.50 8.86 -17.79
C PRO A 514 18.67 9.68 -17.22
N GLY A 515 19.47 10.26 -18.09
CA GLY A 515 20.59 11.14 -17.73
C GLY A 515 21.59 10.48 -16.77
N GLN A 516 21.76 11.08 -15.59
CA GLN A 516 22.62 10.62 -14.51
C GLN A 516 21.85 9.95 -13.36
N ALA A 517 20.57 9.61 -13.56
CA ALA A 517 19.79 8.88 -12.56
C ALA A 517 20.38 7.48 -12.33
N LEU A 518 20.38 7.05 -11.07
CA LEU A 518 20.98 5.79 -10.64
C LEU A 518 19.95 4.92 -9.90
N ALA A 519 20.12 3.59 -9.98
CA ALA A 519 19.41 2.70 -9.06
C ALA A 519 19.77 3.06 -7.62
N ASP A 520 18.80 2.96 -6.71
CA ASP A 520 18.99 3.33 -5.31
C ASP A 520 20.16 2.55 -4.70
N PHE A 521 20.34 1.29 -5.10
CA PHE A 521 21.52 0.47 -4.76
C PHE A 521 22.85 1.19 -5.00
N HIS A 522 23.02 1.82 -6.17
CA HIS A 522 24.26 2.54 -6.51
C HIS A 522 24.36 3.88 -5.77
N ILE A 523 23.23 4.55 -5.53
CA ILE A 523 23.21 5.77 -4.71
C ILE A 523 23.70 5.46 -3.29
N PHE A 524 23.26 4.33 -2.72
CA PHE A 524 23.68 3.90 -1.38
C PHE A 524 25.18 3.58 -1.32
N ARG A 525 25.74 2.93 -2.35
CA ARG A 525 27.21 2.76 -2.44
C ARG A 525 27.94 4.09 -2.47
N LEU A 526 27.50 5.02 -3.30
CA LEU A 526 28.10 6.36 -3.38
C LEU A 526 28.01 7.13 -2.06
N VAL A 527 26.90 7.00 -1.34
CA VAL A 527 26.74 7.59 0.00
C VAL A 527 27.64 6.90 1.02
N ALA A 528 27.77 5.58 0.98
CA ALA A 528 28.68 4.82 1.86
C ALA A 528 30.14 5.24 1.66
N ASP A 529 30.57 5.39 0.40
CA ASP A 529 31.92 5.85 0.05
C ASP A 529 32.14 7.30 0.51
N ALA A 530 31.19 8.20 0.24
CA ALA A 530 31.27 9.60 0.67
C ALA A 530 31.24 9.76 2.20
N TRP A 531 30.58 8.83 2.91
CA TRP A 531 30.59 8.76 4.37
C TRP A 531 31.87 8.11 4.95
N GLY A 532 32.65 7.42 4.12
CA GLY A 532 33.86 6.70 4.56
C GLY A 532 33.55 5.37 5.25
N CYS A 533 32.42 4.73 4.93
CA CYS A 533 32.05 3.40 5.42
C CYS A 533 31.83 2.37 4.31
N GLY A 534 32.31 2.65 3.09
CA GLY A 534 32.18 1.77 1.91
C GLY A 534 32.73 0.36 2.12
N ASP A 535 33.82 0.21 2.89
CA ASP A 535 34.44 -1.10 3.18
C ASP A 535 33.49 -2.06 3.90
N LEU A 536 32.53 -1.56 4.71
CA LEU A 536 31.52 -2.39 5.37
C LEU A 536 30.59 -3.10 4.38
N PHE A 537 30.49 -2.58 3.15
CA PHE A 537 29.58 -3.07 2.12
C PHE A 537 30.33 -3.54 0.87
N ALA A 538 31.64 -3.80 0.98
CA ALA A 538 32.48 -4.24 -0.14
C ALA A 538 32.02 -5.56 -0.77
N ALA A 539 31.34 -6.43 -0.01
CA ALA A 539 30.75 -7.67 -0.52
C ALA A 539 29.46 -7.44 -1.35
N TRP A 540 28.80 -6.28 -1.21
CA TRP A 540 27.55 -5.97 -1.88
C TRP A 540 27.82 -5.22 -3.19
N GLN A 541 28.22 -5.94 -4.23
CA GLN A 541 28.49 -5.38 -5.55
C GLN A 541 27.24 -5.27 -6.41
N THR A 542 26.27 -6.17 -6.18
CA THR A 542 24.99 -6.28 -6.88
C THR A 542 23.84 -6.48 -5.88
N PRO A 543 22.58 -6.24 -6.29
CA PRO A 543 21.42 -6.59 -5.46
C PRO A 543 21.42 -8.08 -5.06
N GLU A 544 21.82 -9.00 -5.94
CA GLU A 544 21.82 -10.44 -5.64
C GLU A 544 22.82 -10.81 -4.53
N ASP A 545 23.92 -10.05 -4.36
CA ASP A 545 24.82 -10.24 -3.21
C ASP A 545 24.12 -9.92 -1.88
N VAL A 546 23.27 -8.89 -1.86
CA VAL A 546 22.43 -8.56 -0.71
C VAL A 546 21.35 -9.62 -0.51
N PHE A 547 20.77 -10.14 -1.59
CA PHE A 547 19.82 -11.25 -1.51
C PHE A 547 20.45 -12.46 -0.81
N ARG A 548 21.69 -12.83 -1.12
CA ARG A 548 22.41 -13.89 -0.41
C ARG A 548 22.59 -13.59 1.08
N SER A 549 22.89 -12.35 1.45
CA SER A 549 22.89 -11.96 2.87
C SER A 549 21.49 -12.09 3.49
N MET A 550 20.42 -11.74 2.77
CA MET A 550 19.05 -11.92 3.25
C MET A 550 18.74 -13.39 3.54
N GLN A 551 19.25 -14.32 2.73
CA GLN A 551 19.09 -15.76 2.96
C GLN A 551 19.69 -16.17 4.30
N GLU A 552 20.95 -15.82 4.55
CA GLU A 552 21.59 -16.12 5.82
C GLU A 552 20.91 -15.40 7.00
N LEU A 553 20.50 -14.14 6.84
CA LEU A 553 19.77 -13.39 7.87
C LEU A 553 18.41 -14.02 8.21
N SER A 554 17.77 -14.70 7.25
CA SER A 554 16.51 -15.40 7.44
C SER A 554 16.66 -16.80 8.05
N ARG A 555 17.89 -17.31 8.17
CA ARG A 555 18.16 -18.68 8.61
C ARG A 555 17.57 -18.94 10.00
N GLY A 556 16.75 -19.99 10.09
CA GLY A 556 16.06 -20.38 11.32
C GLY A 556 14.98 -19.41 11.79
N GLN A 557 14.64 -18.39 10.99
CA GLN A 557 13.49 -17.52 11.24
C GLN A 557 12.24 -18.07 10.53
N PRO A 558 11.02 -17.69 10.97
CA PRO A 558 9.78 -18.07 10.27
C PRO A 558 9.73 -17.70 8.78
N CYS A 559 10.53 -16.72 8.35
CA CYS A 559 10.65 -16.27 6.96
C CYS A 559 11.87 -16.83 6.22
N ASP A 560 12.42 -17.97 6.65
CA ASP A 560 13.61 -18.60 6.07
C ASP A 560 13.49 -18.77 4.55
N ILE A 561 14.50 -18.31 3.81
CA ILE A 561 14.61 -18.39 2.35
C ILE A 561 15.95 -18.99 1.90
N THR A 562 16.64 -19.70 2.78
CA THR A 562 17.94 -20.35 2.51
C THR A 562 17.87 -21.41 1.40
N GLY A 563 16.70 -22.01 1.18
CA GLY A 563 16.48 -22.97 0.10
C GLY A 563 16.26 -22.36 -1.29
N ILE A 564 16.22 -21.03 -1.42
CA ILE A 564 16.06 -20.37 -2.73
C ILE A 564 17.42 -20.27 -3.43
N ASP A 565 17.61 -20.97 -4.55
CA ASP A 565 18.86 -20.88 -5.33
C ASP A 565 18.92 -19.61 -6.20
N GLY A 566 19.07 -18.46 -5.54
CA GLY A 566 19.23 -17.13 -6.13
C GLY A 566 18.07 -16.69 -7.03
N TYR A 567 18.35 -15.70 -7.88
CA TYR A 567 17.34 -15.19 -8.82
C TYR A 567 16.97 -16.21 -9.89
N ARG A 568 17.88 -17.13 -10.22
CA ARG A 568 17.65 -18.22 -11.17
C ARG A 568 16.44 -19.06 -10.79
N MET A 569 16.35 -19.49 -9.53
CA MET A 569 15.21 -20.27 -9.04
C MET A 569 13.91 -19.45 -9.07
N LEU A 570 13.93 -18.20 -8.62
CA LEU A 570 12.75 -17.32 -8.62
C LEU A 570 12.17 -17.12 -10.03
N GLU A 571 13.04 -17.06 -11.03
CA GLU A 571 12.66 -16.91 -12.43
C GLU A 571 12.03 -18.19 -13.00
N ALA A 572 12.74 -19.32 -12.82
CA ALA A 572 12.30 -20.64 -13.28
C ALA A 572 10.98 -21.05 -12.64
N GLU A 573 10.86 -20.87 -11.32
CA GLU A 573 9.74 -21.42 -10.55
C GLU A 573 8.50 -20.55 -10.51
N GLY A 574 8.53 -19.35 -11.08
CA GLY A 574 7.36 -18.47 -10.94
C GLY A 574 7.32 -17.79 -9.58
N GLY A 575 8.49 -17.46 -9.01
CA GLY A 575 8.61 -16.91 -7.67
C GLY A 575 8.34 -17.94 -6.58
N VAL A 576 8.91 -17.74 -5.41
CA VAL A 576 8.85 -18.70 -4.29
C VAL A 576 8.21 -18.02 -3.09
N GLN A 577 7.18 -18.64 -2.50
CA GLN A 577 6.65 -18.20 -1.21
C GLN A 577 7.62 -18.58 -0.11
N TRP A 578 7.86 -17.74 0.88
CA TRP A 578 8.56 -18.16 2.10
C TRP A 578 7.59 -18.85 3.08
N PRO A 579 8.09 -19.75 3.95
CA PRO A 579 9.49 -20.17 4.10
C PRO A 579 9.91 -21.26 3.11
N LEU A 580 11.16 -21.29 2.67
CA LEU A 580 11.77 -22.44 1.98
C LEU A 580 13.19 -22.62 2.53
N GLN A 581 13.40 -23.65 3.33
CA GLN A 581 14.69 -23.90 3.98
C GLN A 581 15.63 -24.68 3.08
N GLU A 582 16.93 -24.54 3.34
CA GLU A 582 17.97 -25.32 2.67
C GLU A 582 17.71 -26.83 2.77
N GLY A 583 17.76 -27.52 1.63
CA GLY A 583 17.47 -28.96 1.54
C GLY A 583 15.99 -29.32 1.42
N GLU A 584 15.06 -28.38 1.62
CA GLU A 584 13.63 -28.61 1.37
C GLU A 584 13.30 -28.53 -0.13
N PRO A 585 12.63 -29.53 -0.72
CA PRO A 585 12.17 -29.44 -2.10
C PRO A 585 11.01 -28.45 -2.22
N LEU A 586 10.95 -27.70 -3.33
CA LEU A 586 9.79 -26.89 -3.67
C LEU A 586 8.63 -27.80 -4.14
N ALA A 587 7.93 -28.41 -3.20
CA ALA A 587 6.87 -29.39 -3.49
C ALA A 587 5.61 -28.77 -4.11
N ALA A 588 5.32 -27.51 -3.80
CA ALA A 588 4.15 -26.79 -4.29
C ALA A 588 4.44 -25.30 -4.52
N ARG A 589 3.83 -24.74 -5.57
CA ARG A 589 3.94 -23.31 -5.90
C ARG A 589 3.12 -22.41 -4.98
N GLU A 590 2.07 -22.92 -4.36
CA GLU A 590 1.20 -22.23 -3.41
C GLU A 590 1.14 -23.01 -2.09
N ARG A 591 1.41 -22.35 -0.96
CA ARG A 591 1.54 -22.95 0.36
C ARG A 591 0.89 -22.08 1.43
N ARG A 592 0.34 -22.72 2.45
CA ARG A 592 -0.28 -22.10 3.62
C ARG A 592 0.61 -22.28 4.84
N LEU A 593 0.57 -21.31 5.74
CA LEU A 593 1.17 -21.45 7.06
C LEU A 593 0.16 -22.05 8.03
N PHE A 594 0.66 -22.66 9.10
CA PHE A 594 -0.13 -23.17 10.22
C PHE A 594 -1.06 -24.36 9.88
N ALA A 595 -0.81 -25.04 8.77
CA ALA A 595 -1.54 -26.26 8.40
C ALA A 595 -1.33 -27.42 9.40
N ASP A 596 -0.28 -27.36 10.22
CA ASP A 596 0.05 -28.27 11.31
C ASP A 596 -0.48 -27.80 12.67
N GLY A 597 -1.20 -26.67 12.71
CA GLY A 597 -1.70 -26.06 13.94
C GLY A 597 -0.61 -25.49 14.86
N ARG A 598 0.63 -25.30 14.37
CA ARG A 598 1.73 -24.73 15.17
C ARG A 598 2.00 -23.28 14.79
N PHE A 599 2.01 -22.40 15.77
CA PHE A 599 2.28 -20.97 15.60
C PHE A 599 3.70 -20.62 16.07
N PHE A 600 4.24 -19.49 15.61
CA PHE A 600 5.60 -19.02 15.92
C PHE A 600 5.75 -18.40 17.32
N ARG A 601 4.86 -18.73 18.24
CA ARG A 601 4.99 -18.36 19.65
C ARG A 601 5.75 -19.45 20.40
N ASP A 602 6.36 -19.10 21.53
CA ASP A 602 7.09 -20.05 22.37
C ASP A 602 6.25 -21.26 22.81
N SER A 603 4.93 -21.07 23.02
CA SER A 603 4.01 -22.17 23.35
C SER A 603 3.59 -23.04 22.16
N GLY A 604 3.94 -22.65 20.93
CA GLY A 604 3.44 -23.26 19.70
C GLY A 604 1.96 -22.97 19.40
N ARG A 605 1.27 -22.19 20.24
CA ARG A 605 -0.16 -21.90 20.15
C ARG A 605 -0.43 -20.42 19.87
N ALA A 606 -1.51 -20.14 19.14
CA ALA A 606 -1.98 -18.78 18.90
C ALA A 606 -2.64 -18.19 20.14
N ARG A 607 -2.64 -16.86 20.26
CA ARG A 607 -3.24 -16.15 21.40
C ARG A 607 -4.50 -15.40 20.99
N PHE A 608 -5.58 -15.55 21.78
CA PHE A 608 -6.70 -14.64 21.74
C PHE A 608 -6.29 -13.27 22.32
N CYS A 609 -6.31 -12.23 21.49
CA CYS A 609 -5.97 -10.88 21.89
C CYS A 609 -7.20 -9.97 21.79
N PHE A 610 -7.54 -9.29 22.87
CA PHE A 610 -8.76 -8.50 23.00
C PHE A 610 -8.61 -7.44 24.09
N GLU A 611 -9.29 -6.31 23.90
CA GLU A 611 -9.41 -5.20 24.84
C GLU A 611 -10.75 -4.50 24.65
N SER A 612 -11.20 -3.77 25.68
CA SER A 612 -12.41 -2.96 25.61
C SER A 612 -12.31 -1.90 24.50
N PRO A 613 -13.37 -1.71 23.69
CA PRO A 613 -13.39 -0.68 22.66
C PRO A 613 -13.15 0.71 23.22
N ARG A 614 -12.47 1.55 22.44
CA ARG A 614 -12.20 2.94 22.82
C ARG A 614 -13.21 3.90 22.19
N ALA A 615 -13.37 5.05 22.82
CA ALA A 615 -14.22 6.10 22.26
C ALA A 615 -13.60 6.64 20.95
N LEU A 616 -14.47 7.03 20.01
CA LEU A 616 -14.06 7.67 18.78
C LEU A 616 -13.34 9.00 19.08
N PRO A 617 -12.08 9.19 18.61
CA PRO A 617 -11.32 10.39 18.96
C PRO A 617 -11.95 11.71 18.48
N GLU A 618 -12.61 11.69 17.32
CA GLU A 618 -13.23 12.86 16.72
C GLU A 618 -14.62 12.51 16.16
N ALA A 619 -15.60 12.34 17.06
CA ALA A 619 -16.99 12.14 16.67
C ALA A 619 -17.59 13.39 15.99
N PRO A 620 -18.56 13.25 15.07
CA PRO A 620 -19.34 14.37 14.55
C PRO A 620 -20.07 15.14 15.66
N ASP A 621 -20.21 16.45 15.48
CA ASP A 621 -20.95 17.34 16.38
C ASP A 621 -21.80 18.36 15.57
N THR A 622 -22.37 19.36 16.25
CA THR A 622 -23.20 20.37 15.59
C THR A 622 -22.44 21.25 14.59
N ASP A 623 -21.13 21.46 14.80
CA ASP A 623 -20.29 22.32 13.95
C ASP A 623 -19.69 21.55 12.77
N PHE A 624 -19.47 20.24 12.95
CA PHE A 624 -18.92 19.29 11.98
C PHE A 624 -19.81 18.03 11.94
N PRO A 625 -21.00 18.10 11.32
CA PRO A 625 -22.02 17.06 11.44
C PRO A 625 -21.79 15.83 10.54
N PHE A 626 -20.79 15.85 9.66
CA PHE A 626 -20.51 14.77 8.72
C PHE A 626 -19.28 13.97 9.12
N VAL A 627 -19.29 12.66 8.85
CA VAL A 627 -18.10 11.82 8.87
C VAL A 627 -17.44 11.83 7.49
N LEU A 628 -16.15 12.16 7.43
CA LEU A 628 -15.33 11.98 6.23
C LEU A 628 -14.76 10.57 6.16
N LEU A 629 -15.07 9.89 5.06
CA LEU A 629 -14.42 8.66 4.64
C LEU A 629 -13.40 8.95 3.53
N THR A 630 -12.28 8.24 3.56
CA THR A 630 -11.23 8.35 2.54
C THR A 630 -10.88 6.99 1.96
N GLY A 631 -10.55 6.93 0.68
CA GLY A 631 -10.18 5.67 0.03
C GLY A 631 -9.76 5.86 -1.41
N ARG A 632 -9.64 4.77 -2.17
CA ARG A 632 -9.30 4.85 -3.59
C ARG A 632 -10.53 5.20 -4.40
N GLY A 633 -10.37 6.12 -5.36
CA GLY A 633 -11.46 6.56 -6.24
C GLY A 633 -11.55 5.77 -7.56
N SER A 634 -10.47 5.13 -8.00
CA SER A 634 -10.44 4.36 -9.26
C SER A 634 -9.32 3.33 -9.26
N SER A 635 -9.50 2.26 -10.03
CA SER A 635 -8.48 1.23 -10.27
C SER A 635 -7.30 1.75 -11.12
N SER A 636 -7.45 2.93 -11.73
CA SER A 636 -6.43 3.57 -12.59
C SER A 636 -5.50 4.55 -11.85
N GLN A 637 -5.83 4.95 -10.62
CA GLN A 637 -5.02 5.85 -9.80
C GLN A 637 -4.14 5.07 -8.81
N TRP A 638 -2.95 5.59 -8.52
CA TRP A 638 -2.04 5.03 -7.53
C TRP A 638 -1.50 6.09 -6.59
N HIS A 639 -1.88 5.99 -5.31
CA HIS A 639 -1.38 6.83 -4.21
C HIS A 639 -1.39 8.32 -4.58
N THR A 640 -0.25 8.99 -4.56
CA THR A 640 -0.07 10.41 -4.83
C THR A 640 -0.05 10.74 -6.33
N GLU A 641 -0.41 9.77 -7.18
CA GLU A 641 -0.52 9.86 -8.64
C GLU A 641 0.78 10.20 -9.39
N THR A 642 1.91 10.33 -8.70
CA THR A 642 3.22 10.68 -9.30
C THR A 642 3.63 9.77 -10.46
N ARG A 643 3.15 8.52 -10.46
CA ARG A 643 3.35 7.56 -11.56
C ARG A 643 2.13 7.46 -12.48
N THR A 644 0.92 7.27 -11.94
CA THR A 644 -0.26 7.02 -12.79
C THR A 644 -0.68 8.24 -13.61
N ALA A 645 -0.43 9.46 -13.13
CA ALA A 645 -0.67 10.68 -13.89
C ALA A 645 0.22 10.80 -15.15
N LYS A 646 1.31 10.01 -15.23
CA LYS A 646 2.20 9.99 -16.40
C LYS A 646 1.62 9.21 -17.59
N SER A 647 0.61 8.36 -17.36
CA SER A 647 -0.08 7.66 -18.46
C SER A 647 -1.29 8.48 -18.95
N PRO A 648 -1.32 8.91 -20.23
CA PRO A 648 -2.51 9.51 -20.83
C PRO A 648 -3.72 8.57 -20.82
N VAL A 649 -3.49 7.26 -20.92
CA VAL A 649 -4.55 6.24 -20.89
C VAL A 649 -5.18 6.19 -19.50
N LEU A 650 -4.37 6.08 -18.44
CA LEU A 650 -4.90 6.02 -17.08
C LEU A 650 -5.66 7.29 -16.71
N ARG A 651 -5.16 8.47 -17.11
CA ARG A 651 -5.85 9.76 -16.87
C ARG A 651 -7.25 9.86 -17.48
N LYS A 652 -7.55 9.10 -18.54
CA LYS A 652 -8.89 9.05 -19.15
C LYS A 652 -9.86 8.14 -18.38
N LEU A 653 -9.36 7.29 -17.49
CA LEU A 653 -10.15 6.29 -16.76
C LEU A 653 -10.63 6.78 -15.39
N TYR A 654 -10.32 8.02 -15.01
CA TYR A 654 -10.80 8.61 -13.76
C TYR A 654 -11.12 10.09 -13.92
N ARG A 655 -11.85 10.62 -12.95
CA ARG A 655 -12.25 12.03 -12.93
C ARG A 655 -11.11 12.91 -12.43
N ALA A 656 -10.73 13.89 -13.23
CA ALA A 656 -9.73 14.88 -12.84
C ALA A 656 -10.24 15.82 -11.73
N GLY A 657 -9.32 16.25 -10.87
CA GLY A 657 -9.58 17.17 -9.76
C GLY A 657 -10.11 16.50 -8.50
N CYS A 658 -10.26 17.29 -7.43
CA CYS A 658 -10.85 16.82 -6.18
C CYS A 658 -12.37 16.76 -6.29
N TRP A 659 -12.96 15.71 -5.73
CA TRP A 659 -14.40 15.50 -5.73
C TRP A 659 -14.83 14.82 -4.44
N VAL A 660 -16.09 15.03 -4.09
CA VAL A 660 -16.70 14.53 -2.87
C VAL A 660 -18.03 13.86 -3.20
N GLU A 661 -18.19 12.62 -2.74
CA GLU A 661 -19.48 11.92 -2.73
C GLU A 661 -20.31 12.42 -1.55
N ILE A 662 -21.55 12.82 -1.83
CA ILE A 662 -22.53 13.29 -0.84
C ILE A 662 -23.84 12.53 -1.07
N HIS A 663 -24.50 12.09 0.00
CA HIS A 663 -25.80 11.45 -0.11
C HIS A 663 -26.87 12.44 -0.65
N PRO A 664 -27.78 12.04 -1.56
CA PRO A 664 -28.77 12.95 -2.16
C PRO A 664 -29.62 13.73 -1.14
N LYS A 665 -30.04 13.10 -0.04
CA LYS A 665 -30.83 13.77 1.01
C LYS A 665 -30.04 14.82 1.79
N ASP A 666 -28.75 14.60 2.01
CA ASP A 666 -27.91 15.62 2.65
C ASP A 666 -27.63 16.77 1.70
N ALA A 667 -27.47 16.48 0.40
CA ALA A 667 -27.35 17.52 -0.61
C ALA A 667 -28.63 18.37 -0.71
N GLU A 668 -29.82 17.77 -0.62
CA GLU A 668 -31.09 18.49 -0.55
C GLU A 668 -31.15 19.42 0.68
N ARG A 669 -30.81 18.90 1.87
CA ARG A 669 -30.74 19.68 3.12
C ARG A 669 -29.74 20.84 3.07
N LEU A 670 -28.65 20.67 2.33
CA LEU A 670 -27.58 21.66 2.16
C LEU A 670 -27.77 22.55 0.92
N GLU A 671 -28.83 22.34 0.14
CA GLU A 671 -29.08 23.01 -1.14
C GLU A 671 -27.89 22.89 -2.13
N ILE A 672 -27.28 21.71 -2.20
CA ILE A 672 -26.15 21.39 -3.08
C ILE A 672 -26.67 20.68 -4.33
N GLU A 673 -26.43 21.29 -5.49
CA GLU A 673 -26.73 20.67 -6.78
C GLU A 673 -25.59 19.76 -7.26
N PRO A 674 -25.87 18.73 -8.07
CA PRO A 674 -24.84 17.90 -8.70
C PRO A 674 -23.81 18.75 -9.45
N GLU A 675 -22.54 18.30 -9.44
CA GLU A 675 -21.43 18.91 -10.19
C GLU A 675 -21.03 20.33 -9.74
N THR A 676 -21.65 20.89 -8.70
CA THR A 676 -21.26 22.18 -8.13
C THR A 676 -20.00 22.07 -7.25
N MET A 677 -19.26 23.17 -7.13
CA MET A 677 -18.11 23.24 -6.22
C MET A 677 -18.61 23.50 -4.79
N VAL A 678 -18.07 22.74 -3.84
CA VAL A 678 -18.34 22.87 -2.42
C VAL A 678 -17.03 22.98 -1.64
N ARG A 679 -17.09 23.62 -0.47
CA ARG A 679 -15.97 23.65 0.47
C ARG A 679 -16.19 22.62 1.56
N VAL A 680 -15.27 21.68 1.72
CA VAL A 680 -15.28 20.71 2.81
C VAL A 680 -14.32 21.21 3.87
N VAL A 681 -14.83 21.40 5.08
CA VAL A 681 -14.10 22.02 6.20
C VAL A 681 -14.02 21.04 7.35
N SER A 682 -12.85 20.98 7.96
CA SER A 682 -12.59 20.26 9.21
C SER A 682 -11.96 21.21 10.23
N ARG A 683 -11.74 20.73 11.46
CA ARG A 683 -11.11 21.54 12.53
C ARG A 683 -9.70 22.07 12.22
N ARG A 684 -9.02 21.48 11.24
CA ARG A 684 -7.59 21.73 10.91
C ARG A 684 -7.34 22.24 9.49
N GLY A 685 -8.37 22.31 8.67
CA GLY A 685 -8.19 22.70 7.28
C GLY A 685 -9.45 22.55 6.45
N ALA A 686 -9.38 23.08 5.24
CA ALA A 686 -10.43 23.00 4.25
C ALA A 686 -9.86 22.64 2.88
N LEU A 687 -10.73 22.12 2.01
CA LEU A 687 -10.46 21.96 0.60
C LEU A 687 -11.73 22.25 -0.21
N GLU A 688 -11.54 22.50 -1.50
CA GLU A 688 -12.64 22.59 -2.45
C GLU A 688 -12.74 21.31 -3.25
N ALA A 689 -13.96 20.81 -3.40
CA ALA A 689 -14.25 19.59 -4.12
C ALA A 689 -15.52 19.76 -4.93
N ARG A 690 -15.59 19.06 -6.06
CA ARG A 690 -16.82 19.04 -6.87
C ARG A 690 -17.77 17.96 -6.35
N ALA A 691 -19.00 18.35 -6.02
CA ALA A 691 -20.02 17.49 -5.44
C ALA A 691 -20.53 16.44 -6.42
N LEU A 692 -20.56 15.18 -5.98
CA LEU A 692 -21.11 14.03 -6.68
C LEU A 692 -22.20 13.43 -5.81
N LEU A 693 -23.46 13.53 -6.24
CA LEU A 693 -24.56 12.98 -5.47
C LEU A 693 -24.66 11.47 -5.71
N ARG A 694 -24.52 10.66 -4.65
CA ARG A 694 -24.50 9.19 -4.73
C ARG A 694 -25.11 8.55 -3.48
N GLU A 695 -25.87 7.49 -3.68
CA GLU A 695 -26.38 6.63 -2.59
C GLU A 695 -25.34 5.60 -2.10
N THR A 696 -24.08 5.70 -2.57
CA THR A 696 -22.98 4.82 -2.16
C THR A 696 -22.40 5.17 -0.79
N VAL A 697 -22.70 6.37 -0.29
CA VAL A 697 -22.37 6.87 1.06
C VAL A 697 -23.66 7.06 1.84
N HIS A 698 -23.67 6.82 3.15
CA HIS A 698 -24.87 6.99 3.97
C HIS A 698 -25.16 8.47 4.29
N GLU A 699 -26.40 8.74 4.73
CA GLU A 699 -26.76 10.04 5.32
C GLU A 699 -25.81 10.37 6.50
N GLY A 700 -25.29 11.60 6.54
CA GLY A 700 -24.29 12.03 7.53
C GLY A 700 -22.85 11.61 7.21
N GLU A 701 -22.61 10.95 6.07
CA GLU A 701 -21.27 10.55 5.63
C GLU A 701 -20.92 11.18 4.26
N ILE A 702 -19.64 11.48 4.07
CA ILE A 702 -19.11 11.91 2.78
C ILE A 702 -17.85 11.13 2.44
N PHE A 703 -17.54 11.00 1.15
CA PHE A 703 -16.33 10.32 0.71
C PHE A 703 -15.48 11.18 -0.21
N ILE A 704 -14.17 11.26 0.06
CA ILE A 704 -13.19 11.93 -0.79
C ILE A 704 -12.06 10.96 -1.12
N PRO A 705 -11.69 10.79 -2.41
CA PRO A 705 -10.54 9.98 -2.77
C PRO A 705 -9.24 10.50 -2.15
N MET A 706 -8.42 9.56 -1.68
CA MET A 706 -7.08 9.85 -1.14
C MET A 706 -6.09 10.37 -2.19
N HIS A 707 -6.43 10.28 -3.49
CA HIS A 707 -5.55 10.67 -4.59
C HIS A 707 -5.47 12.19 -4.77
N ALA A 708 -6.52 12.91 -4.37
CA ALA A 708 -6.50 14.36 -4.41
C ALA A 708 -5.44 14.88 -3.42
N ALA A 709 -4.55 15.75 -3.92
CA ALA A 709 -3.38 16.24 -3.18
C ALA A 709 -3.70 16.99 -1.89
N THR A 710 -4.97 17.33 -1.65
CA THR A 710 -5.45 18.12 -0.51
C THR A 710 -6.30 17.32 0.47
N THR A 711 -6.65 16.06 0.20
CA THR A 711 -7.55 15.25 1.05
C THR A 711 -7.02 15.15 2.49
N ASN A 712 -5.71 14.95 2.64
CA ASN A 712 -5.07 14.82 3.95
C ASN A 712 -4.92 16.15 4.73
N ARG A 713 -5.37 17.29 4.17
CA ARG A 713 -5.56 18.54 4.95
C ARG A 713 -6.76 18.45 5.88
N LEU A 714 -7.70 17.56 5.55
CA LEU A 714 -8.73 17.07 6.46
C LEU A 714 -8.02 16.02 7.33
N THR A 715 -8.41 14.75 7.47
CA THR A 715 -7.69 13.63 8.19
C THR A 715 -6.96 13.88 9.53
N ASP A 716 -7.46 13.28 10.62
CA ASP A 716 -7.12 13.66 12.00
C ASP A 716 -5.88 12.89 12.44
N ALA A 717 -4.93 13.57 13.09
CA ALA A 717 -3.62 12.99 13.45
C ALA A 717 -3.73 12.03 14.64
N GLN A 718 -4.59 11.03 14.52
CA GLN A 718 -4.77 9.93 15.45
C GLN A 718 -4.01 8.71 14.95
N PHE A 719 -3.44 7.98 15.89
CA PHE A 719 -2.62 6.81 15.61
C PHE A 719 -3.07 5.66 16.49
N ASP A 720 -3.08 4.46 15.92
CA ASP A 720 -3.29 3.24 16.72
C ASP A 720 -2.18 3.11 17.79
N PRO A 721 -2.52 2.79 19.04
CA PRO A 721 -1.57 2.87 20.16
C PRO A 721 -0.46 1.82 20.07
N TYR A 722 -0.69 0.71 19.37
CA TYR A 722 0.27 -0.39 19.25
C TYR A 722 1.15 -0.23 18.01
N SER A 723 0.50 -0.15 16.85
CA SER A 723 1.17 -0.08 15.56
C SER A 723 1.66 1.31 15.19
N ARG A 724 1.15 2.35 15.86
CA ARG A 724 1.36 3.76 15.50
C ARG A 724 0.95 4.07 14.06
N GLN A 725 0.06 3.27 13.48
CA GLN A 725 -0.47 3.50 12.15
C GLN A 725 -1.51 4.64 12.18
N PRO A 726 -1.45 5.62 11.26
CA PRO A 726 -2.42 6.71 11.17
C PRO A 726 -3.85 6.27 10.81
N ALA A 727 -4.83 6.89 11.46
CA ALA A 727 -6.26 6.63 11.29
C ALA A 727 -6.91 7.50 10.21
N TYR A 728 -6.64 7.22 8.93
CA TYR A 728 -7.15 8.03 7.80
C TYR A 728 -8.66 7.94 7.53
N LYS A 729 -9.32 6.91 8.03
CA LYS A 729 -10.64 6.47 7.53
C LYS A 729 -11.82 7.13 8.24
N HIS A 730 -11.58 8.11 9.09
CA HIS A 730 -12.60 8.78 9.88
C HIS A 730 -12.10 10.14 10.36
N CYS A 731 -12.87 11.20 10.13
CA CYS A 731 -12.76 12.47 10.83
C CYS A 731 -14.04 13.29 10.65
N ALA A 732 -14.35 14.19 11.58
CA ALA A 732 -15.54 15.03 11.47
C ALA A 732 -15.30 16.23 10.53
N VAL A 733 -16.29 16.55 9.71
CA VAL A 733 -16.26 17.63 8.73
C VAL A 733 -17.62 18.31 8.60
N ARG A 734 -17.65 19.49 7.98
CA ARG A 734 -18.85 20.09 7.41
C ARG A 734 -18.67 20.36 5.93
N VAL A 735 -19.79 20.42 5.21
CA VAL A 735 -19.83 20.80 3.80
C VAL A 735 -20.53 22.14 3.69
N GLU A 736 -19.89 23.08 3.00
CA GLU A 736 -20.40 24.42 2.76
C GLU A 736 -20.60 24.62 1.25
N ARG A 737 -21.75 25.17 0.87
CA ARG A 737 -22.03 25.60 -0.50
C ARG A 737 -21.17 26.82 -0.83
N LEU A 738 -20.39 26.75 -1.92
CA LEU A 738 -19.74 27.93 -2.46
C LEU A 738 -20.77 28.70 -3.28
N ARG A 739 -21.04 29.96 -2.90
CA ARG A 739 -21.82 30.86 -3.74
C ARG A 739 -20.96 31.21 -4.96
N PRO A 740 -21.49 31.20 -6.20
CA PRO A 740 -20.72 31.62 -7.35
C PRO A 740 -20.22 33.05 -7.12
N GLU A 741 -18.92 33.28 -7.31
CA GLU A 741 -18.39 34.65 -7.33
C GLU A 741 -19.17 35.42 -8.39
N LYS A 742 -19.77 36.55 -8.00
CA LYS A 742 -20.26 37.54 -8.97
C LYS A 742 -19.03 38.01 -9.74
N GLY A 743 -18.82 37.49 -10.93
CA GLY A 743 -17.84 38.05 -11.87
C GLY A 743 -18.09 39.56 -12.03
N PRO A 744 -17.06 40.34 -12.39
CA PRO A 744 -17.22 41.78 -12.57
C PRO A 744 -18.38 42.02 -13.52
N SER A 745 -19.35 42.84 -13.09
CA SER A 745 -20.51 43.20 -13.90
C SER A 745 -20.00 43.70 -15.24
N GLN A 746 -20.28 42.96 -16.31
CA GLN A 746 -20.10 43.51 -17.64
C GLN A 746 -21.01 44.72 -17.73
N SER A 747 -20.42 45.92 -17.70
CA SER A 747 -21.11 47.15 -18.04
C SER A 747 -21.76 46.95 -19.41
N PRO A 748 -23.01 47.43 -19.62
CA PRO A 748 -23.64 47.31 -20.92
C PRO A 748 -22.76 48.07 -21.91
N ARG A 749 -22.22 47.35 -22.90
CA ARG A 749 -21.68 47.99 -24.09
C ARG A 749 -22.86 48.65 -24.79
N GLU A 750 -22.88 49.98 -24.79
CA GLU A 750 -23.69 50.74 -25.75
C GLU A 750 -23.32 50.24 -27.16
N ALA A 751 -24.33 49.79 -27.89
CA ALA A 751 -24.22 49.45 -29.29
C ALA A 751 -24.27 50.74 -30.14
N PRO A 752 -23.56 50.78 -31.29
CA PRO A 752 -23.40 51.97 -32.13
C PRO A 752 -24.68 52.48 -32.78
#